data_AF-S7TXQ7-F1
#
_entry.id   AF-S7TXQ7-F1
#
_cell.length_a   1.000
_cell.length_b   1.000
_cell.length_c   1.000
_cell.angle_alpha   90.00
_cell.angle_beta   90.00
_cell.angle_gamma   90.00
#
_symmetry.space_group_name_H-M   'P 1'
#
loop_
_entity.id
_entity.type
_entity.pdbx_description
1 polymer ?
#
loop_
_entity_poly.entity_id
_entity_poly.type
_entity_poly.pdbx_seq_one_letter_code
_entity_poly.pdbx_strand_id
1 'polypeptide(L)'
;MGSGKTLAALEPLFRPADAVINWARSRSLWPMFFGLSCCFVEEATVITSRYDIARFGAEVFRPSPRQADLLIVSGTVFKKIAPVVLRLYEQMPEPKWVISMGSCSNTGGMYDVYSVVQGVNQILPVDVYIPGCPPRPEAVLQGLTLLQKKIEETERPSRPVFHLGGGRQGTQAPVLVDGVTKSRDPRGPGMTGTVIRGSSVTPPGFPESRSDLMWTPEPNRIVLGEHEKSLSETLSARFGRGVKARPTTSDILTLDVDKDQIKPLLRYLKTESPVRFERLDDLTIIDESARRDPSAYPDFTLVYHLLAFDPATRVRIKVPLYGDIPFTETVTDIWPSADWYEREAFDMFGVRFEGHPNLTRILMPPDWEGHPLRKTHPGRATDMAPYTREDAATKQPLDGGFYIRQPGAGELILNVGPHHVSTHGLLRYILSLDGEEITRLKMEIGYHHRGVEKIGERQTWHQFIPYTDRVDYLAGAANNLPYVMAVEQLAGIRVPDRAQCIRVLLSELFRLSNHLVFVGTFAHDLGAMTPTFYCFREREMILDIVELITGGRLHPSWFRIGGTAADLPSGWKEKVDEFVRIFPGMIDEYEALITRNPIIRARTVGVGRISLADAKDWGVSGPNLRACGLAWDLRKQFPYSGYENYDFEVPTAVGGDCFDRYVVRIEEMRQSLSIIRQAAANMPEGRCVTDDYRYVVPKRADMLKDIESLIHHFVNVTRGPKIPGGEAYVCCEIPRGEQGYYAVSDGLGYAYRMRIRSPGFANVQVLPMMAEGWSVSDLIAIIGSVDYILPDIDR
;
A
#
# COMPACT_ATOMS: atom_id res chain seq x y z
N MET A 1 -14.50 -15.82 -59.76
CA MET A 1 -14.88 -14.40 -60.01
C MET A 1 -16.38 -14.11 -59.75
N GLY A 2 -17.06 -14.84 -58.85
CA GLY A 2 -18.52 -14.70 -58.64
C GLY A 2 -18.95 -14.06 -57.31
N SER A 3 -18.08 -13.89 -56.31
CA SER A 3 -18.45 -13.35 -54.98
C SER A 3 -18.25 -11.84 -54.81
N GLY A 4 -17.33 -11.23 -55.58
CA GLY A 4 -16.98 -9.81 -55.43
C GLY A 4 -18.05 -8.83 -55.95
N LYS A 5 -18.82 -9.21 -56.98
CA LYS A 5 -19.88 -8.36 -57.56
C LYS A 5 -21.12 -8.26 -56.66
N THR A 6 -21.44 -9.32 -55.92
CA THR A 6 -22.58 -9.37 -54.98
C THR A 6 -22.30 -8.58 -53.70
N LEU A 7 -21.05 -8.57 -53.24
CA LEU A 7 -20.60 -7.81 -52.07
C LEU A 7 -20.67 -6.29 -52.28
N ALA A 8 -20.31 -5.81 -53.47
CA ALA A 8 -20.40 -4.39 -53.82
C ALA A 8 -21.86 -3.87 -53.87
N ALA A 9 -22.82 -4.75 -54.21
CA ALA A 9 -24.23 -4.41 -54.27
C ALA A 9 -24.88 -4.25 -52.86
N LEU A 10 -24.29 -4.86 -51.83
CA LEU A 10 -24.78 -4.82 -50.44
C LEU A 10 -24.12 -3.70 -49.60
N GLU A 11 -23.07 -3.06 -50.11
CA GLU A 11 -22.35 -1.99 -49.41
C GLU A 11 -23.23 -0.78 -49.00
N PRO A 12 -24.24 -0.35 -49.79
CA PRO A 12 -25.18 0.69 -49.39
C PRO A 12 -26.08 0.29 -48.21
N LEU A 13 -26.31 -1.01 -47.98
CA LEU A 13 -27.09 -1.54 -46.85
C LEU A 13 -26.24 -1.69 -45.58
N PHE A 14 -24.96 -2.04 -45.73
CA PHE A 14 -24.04 -2.21 -44.60
C PHE A 14 -23.67 -0.90 -43.91
N ARG A 15 -23.54 0.21 -44.65
CA ARG A 15 -23.16 1.51 -44.04
C ARG A 15 -24.19 2.04 -43.03
N PRO A 16 -25.51 2.07 -43.32
CA PRO A 16 -26.52 2.45 -42.33
C PRO A 16 -26.61 1.47 -41.17
N ALA A 17 -26.49 0.16 -41.43
CA ALA A 17 -26.53 -0.87 -40.39
C ALA A 17 -25.34 -0.74 -39.42
N ASP A 18 -24.13 -0.57 -39.95
CA ASP A 18 -22.92 -0.30 -39.15
C ASP A 18 -23.08 0.97 -38.32
N ALA A 19 -23.62 2.04 -38.91
CA ALA A 19 -23.85 3.30 -38.20
C ALA A 19 -24.82 3.14 -37.01
N VAL A 20 -25.94 2.44 -37.19
CA VAL A 20 -26.92 2.19 -36.12
C VAL A 20 -26.34 1.29 -35.03
N ILE A 21 -25.65 0.22 -35.41
CA ILE A 21 -25.03 -0.71 -34.45
C ILE A 21 -23.94 0.00 -33.65
N ASN A 22 -23.07 0.77 -34.30
CA ASN A 22 -22.00 1.50 -33.63
C ASN A 22 -22.55 2.61 -32.74
N TRP A 23 -23.61 3.32 -33.15
CA TRP A 23 -24.31 4.29 -32.30
C TRP A 23 -24.90 3.64 -31.04
N ALA A 24 -25.55 2.49 -31.18
CA ALA A 24 -26.09 1.77 -30.03
C ALA A 24 -24.98 1.30 -29.07
N ARG A 25 -23.89 0.75 -29.61
CA ARG A 25 -22.74 0.27 -28.83
C ARG A 25 -21.99 1.40 -28.13
N SER A 26 -21.74 2.52 -28.81
CA SER A 26 -21.02 3.65 -28.20
C SER A 26 -21.80 4.25 -27.02
N ARG A 27 -23.13 4.10 -26.99
CA ARG A 27 -24.02 4.66 -25.95
C ARG A 27 -24.50 3.64 -24.91
N SER A 28 -23.99 2.41 -24.93
CA SER A 28 -24.36 1.35 -23.98
C SER A 28 -23.16 0.46 -23.65
N LEU A 29 -22.10 1.08 -23.13
CA LEU A 29 -20.90 0.37 -22.68
C LEU A 29 -21.13 -0.19 -21.27
N TRP A 30 -20.78 -1.45 -21.06
CA TRP A 30 -20.95 -2.17 -19.79
C TRP A 30 -19.56 -2.43 -19.20
N PRO A 31 -18.99 -1.45 -18.48
CA PRO A 31 -17.64 -1.56 -17.94
C PRO A 31 -17.55 -2.59 -16.81
N MET A 32 -16.49 -3.39 -16.89
CA MET A 32 -15.94 -4.16 -15.79
C MET A 32 -14.65 -3.49 -15.32
N PHE A 33 -14.70 -2.97 -14.09
CA PHE A 33 -13.53 -2.39 -13.45
C PHE A 33 -12.61 -3.47 -12.93
N PHE A 34 -11.35 -3.43 -13.38
CA PHE A 34 -10.28 -4.21 -12.82
C PHE A 34 -9.34 -3.29 -12.07
N GLY A 35 -9.79 -2.91 -10.86
CA GLY A 35 -9.11 -2.02 -9.96
C GLY A 35 -7.88 -2.67 -9.34
N LEU A 36 -6.71 -2.18 -9.69
CA LEU A 36 -5.42 -2.71 -9.27
C LEU A 36 -4.70 -1.82 -8.26
N SER A 37 -5.05 -0.53 -8.10
CA SER A 37 -4.34 0.39 -7.19
C SER A 37 -5.09 1.72 -7.01
N CYS A 38 -4.39 2.78 -6.59
CA CYS A 38 -4.90 4.15 -6.41
C CYS A 38 -5.78 4.69 -7.55
N CYS A 39 -5.53 4.29 -8.80
CA CYS A 39 -6.33 4.70 -9.97
C CYS A 39 -7.79 4.28 -9.85
N PHE A 40 -8.06 3.15 -9.21
CA PHE A 40 -9.42 2.64 -9.00
C PHE A 40 -10.25 3.55 -8.09
N VAL A 41 -9.64 4.21 -7.11
CA VAL A 41 -10.36 5.14 -6.21
C VAL A 41 -10.84 6.37 -6.98
N GLU A 42 -9.99 6.91 -7.86
CA GLU A 42 -10.38 8.01 -8.76
C GLU A 42 -11.44 7.53 -9.76
N GLU A 43 -11.29 6.34 -10.33
CA GLU A 43 -12.30 5.73 -11.21
C GLU A 43 -13.66 5.55 -10.49
N ALA A 44 -13.65 5.12 -9.23
CA ALA A 44 -14.84 4.99 -8.41
C ALA A 44 -15.47 6.34 -8.01
N THR A 45 -14.80 7.48 -8.18
CA THR A 45 -15.49 8.78 -8.01
C THR A 45 -16.32 9.13 -9.24
N VAL A 46 -16.04 8.54 -10.40
CA VAL A 46 -16.72 8.85 -11.69
C VAL A 46 -18.19 8.43 -11.65
N ILE A 47 -18.55 7.48 -10.78
CA ILE A 47 -19.94 7.06 -10.54
C ILE A 47 -20.74 8.04 -9.68
N THR A 48 -20.07 8.97 -9.01
CA THR A 48 -20.74 9.92 -8.10
C THR A 48 -21.45 11.03 -8.89
N SER A 49 -22.39 11.70 -8.24
CA SER A 49 -23.18 12.78 -8.85
C SER A 49 -22.36 13.97 -9.35
N ARG A 50 -21.12 14.16 -8.87
CA ARG A 50 -20.22 15.23 -9.35
C ARG A 50 -19.78 15.00 -10.79
N TYR A 51 -19.49 13.75 -11.15
CA TYR A 51 -18.88 13.38 -12.44
C TYR A 51 -19.85 12.68 -13.39
N ASP A 52 -20.80 11.89 -12.85
CA ASP A 52 -21.98 11.38 -13.53
C ASP A 52 -21.67 10.63 -14.85
N ILE A 53 -21.03 9.46 -14.72
CA ILE A 53 -20.72 8.55 -15.84
C ILE A 53 -21.93 8.12 -16.66
N ALA A 54 -23.14 8.19 -16.10
CA ALA A 54 -24.39 7.85 -16.77
C ALA A 54 -24.60 8.65 -18.06
N ARG A 55 -24.12 9.90 -18.11
CA ARG A 55 -24.18 10.76 -19.30
C ARG A 55 -23.47 10.16 -20.53
N PHE A 56 -22.57 9.22 -20.31
CA PHE A 56 -21.80 8.55 -21.34
C PHE A 56 -22.34 7.14 -21.65
N GLY A 57 -23.48 6.73 -21.07
CA GLY A 57 -24.06 5.41 -21.31
C GLY A 57 -23.19 4.26 -20.76
N ALA A 58 -22.43 4.54 -19.69
CA ALA A 58 -21.48 3.62 -19.06
C ALA A 58 -21.76 3.40 -17.56
N GLU A 59 -23.00 3.62 -17.11
CA GLU A 59 -23.45 3.42 -15.72
C GLU A 59 -23.63 1.96 -15.31
N VAL A 60 -23.74 1.06 -16.30
CA VAL A 60 -24.09 -0.33 -16.07
C VAL A 60 -22.83 -1.12 -15.73
N PHE A 61 -22.39 -1.02 -14.48
CA PHE A 61 -21.24 -1.80 -14.00
C PHE A 61 -21.58 -3.29 -13.94
N ARG A 62 -20.68 -4.10 -14.50
CA ARG A 62 -20.81 -5.55 -14.51
C ARG A 62 -19.53 -6.16 -13.96
N PRO A 63 -19.54 -6.62 -12.69
CA PRO A 63 -18.37 -7.30 -12.12
C PRO A 63 -18.17 -8.70 -12.72
N SER A 64 -19.13 -9.20 -13.50
CA SER A 64 -19.02 -10.47 -14.22
C SER A 64 -18.45 -10.25 -15.63
N PRO A 65 -17.33 -10.89 -16.01
CA PRO A 65 -16.75 -10.74 -17.35
C PRO A 65 -17.72 -11.20 -18.45
N ARG A 66 -18.59 -12.17 -18.16
CA ARG A 66 -19.57 -12.70 -19.13
C ARG A 66 -20.66 -11.69 -19.51
N GLN A 67 -20.76 -10.61 -18.74
CA GLN A 67 -21.75 -9.55 -18.92
C GLN A 67 -21.06 -8.21 -19.19
N ALA A 68 -19.78 -8.17 -19.51
CA ALA A 68 -19.08 -6.91 -19.75
C ALA A 68 -18.53 -6.87 -21.17
N ASP A 69 -18.57 -5.71 -21.80
CA ASP A 69 -17.98 -5.45 -23.12
C ASP A 69 -16.78 -4.48 -23.04
N LEU A 70 -16.53 -3.88 -21.88
CA LEU A 70 -15.41 -2.97 -21.66
C LEU A 70 -14.63 -3.39 -20.41
N LEU A 71 -13.34 -3.73 -20.58
CA LEU A 71 -12.40 -3.94 -19.48
C LEU A 71 -11.60 -2.66 -19.24
N ILE A 72 -11.67 -2.11 -18.03
CA ILE A 72 -10.78 -1.01 -17.61
C ILE A 72 -9.77 -1.56 -16.62
N VAL A 73 -8.50 -1.58 -17.02
CA VAL A 73 -7.38 -2.00 -16.17
C VAL A 73 -6.77 -0.78 -15.50
N SER A 74 -7.05 -0.62 -14.21
CA SER A 74 -6.77 0.61 -13.47
C SER A 74 -5.70 0.41 -12.41
N GLY A 75 -4.44 0.65 -12.75
CA GLY A 75 -3.30 0.54 -11.83
C GLY A 75 -2.26 -0.53 -12.22
N THR A 76 -1.35 -0.85 -11.30
CA THR A 76 -0.18 -1.70 -11.58
C THR A 76 -0.56 -3.16 -11.81
N VAL A 77 -0.10 -3.76 -12.91
CA VAL A 77 -0.29 -5.20 -13.17
C VAL A 77 0.90 -5.99 -12.64
N PHE A 78 0.64 -6.91 -11.71
CA PHE A 78 1.66 -7.78 -11.10
C PHE A 78 1.79 -9.11 -11.82
N LYS A 79 2.98 -9.70 -11.81
CA LYS A 79 3.22 -11.03 -12.39
C LYS A 79 2.30 -12.11 -11.79
N LYS A 80 1.95 -11.99 -10.50
CA LYS A 80 1.04 -12.92 -9.81
C LYS A 80 -0.44 -12.76 -10.21
N ILE A 81 -0.90 -11.54 -10.48
CA ILE A 81 -2.30 -11.29 -10.89
C ILE A 81 -2.51 -11.33 -12.41
N ALA A 82 -1.46 -11.10 -13.21
CA ALA A 82 -1.51 -11.10 -14.67
C ALA A 82 -2.27 -12.29 -15.30
N PRO A 83 -2.10 -13.54 -14.82
CA PRO A 83 -2.87 -14.70 -15.29
C PRO A 83 -4.40 -14.54 -15.13
N VAL A 84 -4.83 -13.92 -14.03
CA VAL A 84 -6.24 -13.66 -13.73
C VAL A 84 -6.79 -12.57 -14.65
N VAL A 85 -6.02 -11.51 -14.90
CA VAL A 85 -6.42 -10.43 -15.82
C VAL A 85 -6.66 -10.99 -17.23
N LEU A 86 -5.73 -11.83 -17.71
CA LEU A 86 -5.85 -12.48 -19.01
C LEU A 86 -7.10 -13.37 -19.07
N ARG A 87 -7.30 -14.21 -18.04
CA ARG A 87 -8.46 -15.11 -17.96
C ARG A 87 -9.79 -14.35 -18.00
N LEU A 88 -9.91 -13.24 -17.27
CA LEU A 88 -11.12 -12.42 -17.25
C LEU A 88 -11.40 -11.81 -18.63
N TYR A 89 -10.38 -11.27 -19.28
CA TYR A 89 -10.49 -10.75 -20.65
C TYR A 89 -10.93 -11.84 -21.64
N GLU A 90 -10.38 -13.05 -21.53
CA GLU A 90 -10.73 -14.16 -22.42
C GLU A 90 -12.16 -14.67 -22.20
N GLN A 91 -12.71 -14.52 -20.99
CA GLN A 91 -14.10 -14.86 -20.67
C GLN A 91 -15.13 -13.82 -21.12
N MET A 92 -14.70 -12.62 -21.50
CA MET A 92 -15.61 -11.58 -22.01
C MET A 92 -16.11 -11.91 -23.42
N PRO A 93 -17.41 -11.71 -23.68
CA PRO A 93 -18.01 -11.90 -25.01
C PRO A 93 -17.54 -10.84 -26.00
N GLU A 94 -17.60 -11.14 -27.29
CA GLU A 94 -17.40 -10.14 -28.34
C GLU A 94 -18.70 -9.34 -28.60
N PRO A 95 -18.64 -8.02 -28.87
CA PRO A 95 -17.43 -7.19 -28.92
C PRO A 95 -16.87 -6.93 -27.52
N LYS A 96 -15.53 -6.91 -27.39
CA LYS A 96 -14.88 -6.40 -26.18
C LYS A 96 -13.83 -5.33 -26.47
N TRP A 97 -13.64 -4.42 -25.52
CA TRP A 97 -12.66 -3.33 -25.56
C TRP A 97 -11.82 -3.27 -24.29
N VAL A 98 -10.61 -2.71 -24.39
CA VAL A 98 -9.70 -2.55 -23.26
C VAL A 98 -9.23 -1.10 -23.13
N ILE A 99 -9.46 -0.51 -21.96
CA ILE A 99 -8.87 0.76 -21.53
C ILE A 99 -7.77 0.45 -20.50
N SER A 100 -6.59 1.02 -20.71
CA SER A 100 -5.51 1.01 -19.72
C SER A 100 -5.46 2.37 -19.01
N MET A 101 -5.69 2.37 -17.70
CA MET A 101 -5.77 3.59 -16.89
C MET A 101 -4.63 3.70 -15.87
N GLY A 102 -3.86 4.77 -16.03
CA GLY A 102 -2.76 5.16 -15.16
C GLY A 102 -1.39 4.76 -15.72
N SER A 103 -0.35 5.52 -15.36
CA SER A 103 1.01 5.26 -15.82
C SER A 103 1.49 3.85 -15.46
N CYS A 104 0.99 3.27 -14.36
CA CYS A 104 1.35 1.93 -13.92
C CYS A 104 0.82 0.82 -14.83
N SER A 105 -0.44 0.89 -15.29
CA SER A 105 -0.98 -0.08 -16.25
C SER A 105 -0.40 0.15 -17.65
N ASN A 106 -0.11 1.41 -17.99
CA ASN A 106 0.38 1.78 -19.32
C ASN A 106 1.81 1.27 -19.58
N THR A 107 2.72 1.42 -18.60
CA THR A 107 4.15 1.10 -18.78
C THR A 107 4.86 0.50 -17.57
N GLY A 108 4.17 0.20 -16.48
CA GLY A 108 4.78 -0.06 -15.18
C GLY A 108 5.02 1.22 -14.37
N GLY A 109 4.89 2.40 -15.00
CA GLY A 109 4.99 3.70 -14.35
C GLY A 109 6.33 3.90 -13.67
N MET A 110 6.31 4.24 -12.38
CA MET A 110 7.52 4.38 -11.57
C MET A 110 7.98 3.07 -10.90
N TYR A 111 7.31 1.95 -11.19
CA TYR A 111 7.57 0.62 -10.63
C TYR A 111 8.27 -0.29 -11.64
N ASP A 112 9.50 0.06 -12.02
CA ASP A 112 10.40 -0.89 -12.67
C ASP A 112 11.02 -1.81 -11.60
N VAL A 113 10.36 -2.93 -11.29
CA VAL A 113 10.70 -3.84 -10.18
C VAL A 113 10.31 -5.28 -10.51
N TYR A 114 11.06 -6.26 -9.99
CA TYR A 114 10.97 -7.68 -10.36
C TYR A 114 9.55 -8.25 -10.44
N SER A 115 8.61 -7.79 -9.60
CA SER A 115 7.24 -8.31 -9.50
C SER A 115 6.23 -7.68 -10.47
N VAL A 116 6.58 -6.60 -11.16
CA VAL A 116 5.65 -5.79 -11.98
C VAL A 116 5.80 -6.10 -13.47
N VAL A 117 4.66 -6.28 -14.14
CA VAL A 117 4.57 -6.31 -15.60
C VAL A 117 4.69 -4.87 -16.12
N GLN A 118 5.69 -4.58 -16.94
CA GLN A 118 6.00 -3.22 -17.45
C GLN A 118 5.02 -2.77 -18.57
N GLY A 119 3.71 -2.81 -18.26
CA GLY A 119 2.62 -2.46 -19.17
C GLY A 119 1.68 -3.65 -19.44
N VAL A 120 0.38 -3.43 -19.27
CA VAL A 120 -0.67 -4.44 -19.52
C VAL A 120 -0.72 -4.87 -20.99
N ASN A 121 -0.24 -4.01 -21.88
CA ASN A 121 -0.13 -4.24 -23.31
C ASN A 121 0.83 -5.38 -23.72
N GLN A 122 1.56 -5.97 -22.77
CA GLN A 122 2.34 -7.20 -22.95
C GLN A 122 1.50 -8.48 -22.86
N ILE A 123 0.32 -8.41 -22.22
CA ILE A 123 -0.57 -9.57 -22.01
C ILE A 123 -1.94 -9.38 -22.68
N LEU A 124 -2.40 -8.13 -22.79
CA LEU A 124 -3.68 -7.77 -23.39
C LEU A 124 -3.49 -6.76 -24.52
N PRO A 125 -4.35 -6.76 -25.54
CA PRO A 125 -4.41 -5.65 -26.48
C PRO A 125 -5.12 -4.45 -25.83
N VAL A 126 -4.66 -3.22 -26.09
CA VAL A 126 -5.20 -1.99 -25.48
C VAL A 126 -5.71 -1.04 -26.55
N ASP A 127 -6.93 -0.53 -26.38
CA ASP A 127 -7.58 0.38 -27.33
C ASP A 127 -7.38 1.85 -26.99
N VAL A 128 -7.44 2.20 -25.70
CA VAL A 128 -7.28 3.58 -25.21
C VAL A 128 -6.37 3.58 -23.99
N TYR A 129 -5.44 4.53 -23.95
CA TYR A 129 -4.54 4.76 -22.82
C TYR A 129 -4.94 6.06 -22.11
N ILE A 130 -5.14 5.99 -20.80
CA ILE A 130 -5.39 7.14 -19.94
C ILE A 130 -4.14 7.39 -19.10
N PRO A 131 -3.33 8.43 -19.40
CA PRO A 131 -2.13 8.74 -18.62
C PRO A 131 -2.45 9.46 -17.29
N GLY A 132 -1.59 9.29 -16.28
CA GLY A 132 -1.72 9.96 -14.97
C GLY A 132 -1.31 9.08 -13.79
N CYS A 133 -1.05 9.68 -12.62
CA CYS A 133 -0.66 8.94 -11.41
C CYS A 133 -1.17 9.61 -10.10
N PRO A 134 -2.41 9.33 -9.69
CA PRO A 134 -3.48 8.73 -10.50
C PRO A 134 -4.09 9.76 -11.48
N PRO A 135 -4.67 9.33 -12.60
CA PRO A 135 -5.46 10.21 -13.46
C PRO A 135 -6.67 10.76 -12.71
N ARG A 136 -7.09 11.99 -13.03
CA ARG A 136 -8.31 12.58 -12.46
C ARG A 136 -9.57 11.90 -13.01
N PRO A 137 -10.72 12.01 -12.33
CA PRO A 137 -11.99 11.42 -12.78
C PRO A 137 -12.40 11.90 -14.18
N GLU A 138 -12.13 13.16 -14.51
CA GLU A 138 -12.40 13.74 -15.83
C GLU A 138 -11.58 13.06 -16.94
N ALA A 139 -10.38 12.55 -16.63
CA ALA A 139 -9.56 11.82 -17.59
C ALA A 139 -10.19 10.46 -17.96
N VAL A 140 -10.93 9.84 -17.02
CA VAL A 140 -11.71 8.61 -17.28
C VAL A 140 -12.84 8.91 -18.26
N LEU A 141 -13.59 9.98 -18.03
CA LEU A 141 -14.67 10.43 -18.92
C LEU A 141 -14.14 10.77 -20.33
N GLN A 142 -12.97 11.40 -20.42
CA GLN A 142 -12.30 11.63 -21.69
C GLN A 142 -11.92 10.31 -22.38
N GLY A 143 -11.37 9.35 -21.64
CA GLY A 143 -11.04 8.02 -22.16
C GLY A 143 -12.25 7.29 -22.73
N LEU A 144 -13.40 7.33 -22.06
CA LEU A 144 -14.67 6.80 -22.57
C LEU A 144 -15.09 7.50 -23.86
N THR A 145 -15.00 8.83 -23.91
CA THR A 145 -15.34 9.61 -25.11
C THR A 145 -14.43 9.24 -26.30
N LEU A 146 -13.14 8.98 -26.06
CA LEU A 146 -12.22 8.52 -27.09
C LEU A 146 -12.57 7.11 -27.60
N LEU A 147 -12.96 6.21 -26.70
CA LEU A 147 -13.43 4.88 -27.08
C LEU A 147 -14.71 4.96 -27.91
N GLN A 148 -15.68 5.78 -27.52
CA GLN A 148 -16.92 6.00 -28.27
C GLN A 148 -16.65 6.47 -29.70
N LYS A 149 -15.76 7.46 -29.87
CA LYS A 149 -15.32 7.94 -31.19
C LYS A 149 -14.67 6.83 -32.01
N LYS A 150 -13.80 6.03 -31.39
CA LYS A 150 -13.17 4.87 -32.04
C LYS A 150 -14.23 3.89 -32.55
N ILE A 151 -15.23 3.56 -31.74
CA ILE A 151 -16.33 2.65 -32.11
C ILE A 151 -17.09 3.20 -33.32
N GLU A 152 -17.46 4.48 -33.29
CA GLU A 152 -18.22 5.12 -34.37
C GLU A 152 -17.43 5.21 -35.69
N GLU A 153 -16.14 5.54 -35.62
CA GLU A 153 -15.30 5.79 -36.80
C GLU A 153 -14.74 4.51 -37.45
N THR A 154 -14.32 3.54 -36.64
CA THR A 154 -13.46 2.43 -37.10
C THR A 154 -14.12 1.07 -37.20
N GLU A 155 -15.19 0.83 -36.42
CA GLU A 155 -15.85 -0.47 -36.38
C GLU A 155 -16.75 -0.66 -37.61
N ARG A 156 -16.77 -1.89 -38.13
CA ARG A 156 -17.57 -2.29 -39.29
C ARG A 156 -18.24 -3.64 -38.99
N PRO A 157 -19.19 -3.67 -38.04
CA PRO A 157 -19.66 -4.91 -37.41
C PRO A 157 -20.56 -5.77 -38.29
N SER A 158 -21.23 -5.22 -39.29
CA SER A 158 -22.06 -6.00 -40.22
C SER A 158 -21.25 -7.05 -40.96
N ARG A 159 -20.00 -6.75 -41.34
CA ARG A 159 -19.19 -7.67 -42.14
C ARG A 159 -18.78 -8.94 -41.35
N PRO A 160 -18.18 -8.85 -40.13
CA PRO A 160 -17.90 -10.02 -39.31
C PRO A 160 -19.13 -10.87 -39.00
N VAL A 161 -20.29 -10.24 -38.71
CA VAL A 161 -21.55 -10.93 -38.42
C VAL A 161 -22.01 -11.80 -39.59
N PHE A 162 -21.82 -11.34 -40.83
CA PHE A 162 -22.14 -12.11 -42.04
C PHE A 162 -20.96 -12.91 -42.59
N HIS A 163 -19.88 -13.09 -41.81
CA HIS A 163 -18.64 -13.77 -42.22
C HIS A 163 -18.00 -13.20 -43.50
N LEU A 164 -18.12 -11.89 -43.71
CA LEU A 164 -17.57 -11.16 -44.85
C LEU A 164 -16.20 -10.55 -44.50
N GLY A 165 -15.27 -10.60 -45.44
CA GLY A 165 -13.93 -10.01 -45.26
C GLY A 165 -13.96 -8.48 -45.18
N GLY A 166 -13.02 -7.90 -44.42
CA GLY A 166 -12.78 -6.45 -44.38
C GLY A 166 -13.59 -5.65 -43.36
N GLY A 167 -14.16 -6.29 -42.33
CA GLY A 167 -14.73 -5.59 -41.17
C GLY A 167 -14.09 -6.00 -39.85
N ARG A 168 -14.36 -5.22 -38.82
CA ARG A 168 -13.79 -5.35 -37.48
C ARG A 168 -14.90 -5.16 -36.46
N GLN A 169 -14.75 -5.86 -35.33
CA GLN A 169 -15.57 -5.73 -34.15
C GLN A 169 -14.66 -5.94 -32.94
N GLY A 170 -14.61 -4.97 -32.03
CA GLY A 170 -13.87 -5.08 -30.77
C GLY A 170 -12.36 -4.89 -30.92
N THR A 171 -11.62 -5.22 -29.86
CA THR A 171 -10.16 -5.10 -29.83
C THR A 171 -9.49 -6.06 -30.81
N GLN A 172 -8.81 -5.53 -31.83
CA GLN A 172 -7.97 -6.32 -32.76
C GLN A 172 -6.52 -5.85 -32.84
N ALA A 173 -6.10 -4.95 -31.94
CA ALA A 173 -4.71 -4.53 -31.86
C ALA A 173 -3.83 -5.74 -31.48
N PRO A 174 -2.63 -5.90 -32.07
CA PRO A 174 -1.70 -6.92 -31.63
C PRO A 174 -1.18 -6.58 -30.23
N VAL A 175 -0.89 -7.62 -29.44
CA VAL A 175 -0.14 -7.50 -28.18
C VAL A 175 1.29 -7.07 -28.51
N LEU A 176 1.87 -6.17 -27.71
CA LEU A 176 3.24 -5.70 -27.95
C LEU A 176 4.27 -6.75 -27.51
N VAL A 177 5.25 -7.00 -28.36
CA VAL A 177 6.37 -7.94 -28.14
C VAL A 177 7.65 -7.16 -27.88
N ASP A 178 8.37 -7.51 -26.81
CA ASP A 178 9.66 -6.90 -26.45
C ASP A 178 10.71 -7.07 -27.55
N GLY A 179 11.52 -6.05 -27.78
CA GLY A 179 12.52 -6.00 -28.85
C GLY A 179 11.98 -5.86 -30.29
N VAL A 180 10.70 -6.15 -30.56
CA VAL A 180 10.07 -6.03 -31.89
C VAL A 180 9.19 -4.78 -31.98
N THR A 181 8.39 -4.55 -30.95
CA THR A 181 7.64 -3.32 -30.71
C THR A 181 8.18 -2.69 -29.42
N LYS A 182 7.99 -1.39 -29.23
CA LYS A 182 8.47 -0.72 -28.01
C LYS A 182 7.59 -1.09 -26.81
N SER A 183 7.76 -2.29 -26.25
CA SER A 183 7.22 -2.69 -24.95
C SER A 183 8.29 -2.49 -23.87
N ARG A 184 7.88 -2.39 -22.59
CA ARG A 184 8.77 -2.14 -21.43
C ARG A 184 9.53 -0.81 -21.44
N ASP A 185 9.12 0.18 -22.24
CA ASP A 185 9.65 1.54 -22.05
C ASP A 185 8.94 2.22 -20.87
N PRO A 186 9.65 2.53 -19.76
CA PRO A 186 9.04 3.13 -18.59
C PRO A 186 8.39 4.50 -18.87
N ARG A 187 8.78 5.20 -19.95
CA ARG A 187 8.35 6.58 -20.24
C ARG A 187 6.93 6.74 -20.77
N GLY A 188 6.30 5.68 -21.27
CA GLY A 188 4.97 5.79 -21.86
C GLY A 188 4.92 5.54 -23.37
N PRO A 189 3.72 5.20 -23.90
CA PRO A 189 3.44 5.30 -25.33
C PRO A 189 3.64 6.75 -25.83
N GLY A 190 4.21 6.93 -27.03
CA GLY A 190 4.44 8.25 -27.66
C GLY A 190 5.83 8.86 -27.43
N MET A 191 6.63 8.38 -26.47
CA MET A 191 7.98 8.90 -26.18
C MET A 191 9.11 8.20 -26.97
N THR A 192 8.81 7.71 -28.17
CA THR A 192 9.73 6.98 -29.06
C THR A 192 10.90 7.84 -29.50
N GLY A 193 12.14 7.32 -29.37
CA GLY A 193 13.37 8.03 -29.77
C GLY A 193 13.97 9.00 -28.76
N THR A 194 13.32 9.25 -27.62
CA THR A 194 13.96 10.02 -26.53
C THR A 194 15.06 9.18 -25.87
N VAL A 195 16.04 9.80 -25.20
CA VAL A 195 17.03 9.10 -24.37
C VAL A 195 16.44 8.88 -22.97
N ILE A 196 16.65 7.71 -22.36
CA ILE A 196 16.27 7.49 -20.95
C ILE A 196 17.17 8.38 -20.09
N ARG A 197 16.59 9.29 -19.31
CA ARG A 197 17.31 10.24 -18.43
C ARG A 197 16.90 10.00 -16.97
N GLY A 198 17.82 10.15 -16.01
CA GLY A 198 17.54 10.11 -14.56
C GLY A 198 18.10 8.88 -13.82
N SER A 199 17.57 8.61 -12.61
CA SER A 199 17.99 7.51 -11.71
C SER A 199 17.73 6.10 -12.27
N SER A 200 16.91 5.99 -13.32
CA SER A 200 16.80 4.80 -14.18
C SER A 200 18.12 4.45 -14.88
N VAL A 201 19.13 5.33 -14.86
CA VAL A 201 20.46 5.11 -15.42
C VAL A 201 21.53 5.00 -14.32
N THR A 202 21.20 5.14 -13.05
CA THR A 202 22.18 5.02 -11.96
C THR A 202 22.24 3.56 -11.48
N PRO A 203 23.30 2.79 -11.83
CA PRO A 203 23.52 1.50 -11.21
C PRO A 203 23.77 1.72 -9.70
N PRO A 204 23.24 0.84 -8.82
CA PRO A 204 23.51 0.91 -7.39
C PRO A 204 25.00 0.76 -7.05
N GLY A 205 25.79 0.17 -7.96
CA GLY A 205 27.24 0.15 -7.90
C GLY A 205 27.85 1.09 -8.94
N PHE A 206 28.20 2.30 -8.53
CA PHE A 206 29.22 3.08 -9.24
C PHE A 206 30.52 2.88 -8.44
N PRO A 207 31.37 1.89 -8.78
CA PRO A 207 32.55 1.53 -7.98
C PRO A 207 33.56 2.68 -7.85
N GLU A 208 33.49 3.66 -8.74
CA GLU A 208 34.30 4.90 -8.70
C GLU A 208 33.61 6.06 -7.93
N SER A 209 32.48 5.80 -7.27
CA SER A 209 31.71 6.83 -6.58
C SER A 209 32.48 7.32 -5.37
N ARG A 210 33.17 8.45 -5.49
CA ARG A 210 33.80 9.21 -4.39
C ARG A 210 32.79 9.77 -3.37
N SER A 211 31.53 9.41 -3.55
CA SER A 211 30.41 9.72 -2.69
C SER A 211 30.61 9.25 -1.26
N ASP A 212 31.28 8.12 -1.10
CA ASP A 212 31.69 7.50 0.15
C ASP A 212 32.79 8.30 0.88
N LEU A 213 33.69 8.97 0.14
CA LEU A 213 34.76 9.83 0.67
C LEU A 213 34.27 11.17 1.22
N MET A 214 33.04 11.57 0.89
CA MET A 214 32.45 12.77 1.48
C MET A 214 32.12 12.56 2.95
N TRP A 215 32.64 13.46 3.78
CA TRP A 215 32.32 13.55 5.19
C TRP A 215 30.80 13.56 5.43
N THR A 216 30.36 12.74 6.37
CA THR A 216 29.02 12.77 6.96
C THR A 216 29.17 13.10 8.44
N PRO A 217 28.25 13.87 9.04
CA PRO A 217 28.25 14.07 10.48
C PRO A 217 28.06 12.75 11.21
N GLU A 218 28.47 12.74 12.47
CA GLU A 218 28.26 11.60 13.36
C GLU A 218 26.77 11.26 13.46
N PRO A 219 26.41 9.97 13.60
CA PRO A 219 25.03 9.56 13.77
C PRO A 219 24.43 10.16 15.02
N ASN A 220 23.13 10.47 14.98
CA ASN A 220 22.42 10.84 16.19
C ASN A 220 22.46 9.68 17.19
N ARG A 221 22.66 10.01 18.47
CA ARG A 221 22.76 9.04 19.57
C ARG A 221 21.79 9.42 20.66
N ILE A 222 20.94 8.49 21.06
CA ILE A 222 20.05 8.69 22.19
C ILE A 222 20.72 8.26 23.49
N VAL A 223 20.36 8.92 24.59
CA VAL A 223 20.72 8.48 25.94
C VAL A 223 19.60 7.57 26.44
N LEU A 224 19.92 6.31 26.69
CA LEU A 224 18.97 5.35 27.23
C LEU A 224 18.47 5.81 28.60
N GLY A 225 17.16 5.68 28.82
CA GLY A 225 16.50 5.93 30.09
C GLY A 225 16.90 4.91 31.17
N GLU A 226 16.51 5.16 32.42
CA GLU A 226 16.81 4.26 33.54
C GLU A 226 16.18 2.87 33.37
N HIS A 227 14.95 2.80 32.86
CA HIS A 227 14.26 1.53 32.60
C HIS A 227 15.00 0.69 31.55
N GLU A 228 15.47 1.29 30.47
CA GLU A 228 16.17 0.60 29.39
C GLU A 228 17.54 0.10 29.84
N LYS A 229 18.25 0.90 30.64
CA LYS A 229 19.51 0.50 31.28
C LYS A 229 19.31 -0.67 32.23
N SER A 230 18.29 -0.59 33.09
CA SER A 230 17.96 -1.67 34.02
C SER A 230 17.57 -2.96 33.30
N LEU A 231 16.78 -2.87 32.22
CA LEU A 231 16.46 -4.00 31.37
C LEU A 231 17.73 -4.61 30.75
N SER A 232 18.59 -3.78 30.16
CA SER A 232 19.87 -4.22 29.59
C SER A 232 20.74 -4.95 30.62
N GLU A 233 20.91 -4.39 31.81
CA GLU A 233 21.69 -4.99 32.89
C GLU A 233 21.11 -6.33 33.36
N THR A 234 19.79 -6.41 33.50
CA THR A 234 19.07 -7.63 33.89
C THR A 234 19.27 -8.74 32.85
N LEU A 235 19.16 -8.38 31.56
CA LEU A 235 19.33 -9.33 30.46
C LEU A 235 20.77 -9.82 30.35
N SER A 236 21.75 -8.93 30.47
CA SER A 236 23.17 -9.31 30.48
C SER A 236 23.54 -10.16 31.71
N ALA A 237 22.95 -9.90 32.88
CA ALA A 237 23.15 -10.72 34.07
C ALA A 237 22.58 -12.14 33.92
N ARG A 238 21.41 -12.27 33.27
CA ARG A 238 20.72 -13.57 33.11
C ARG A 238 21.29 -14.43 31.97
N PHE A 239 21.56 -13.84 30.82
CA PHE A 239 21.98 -14.57 29.60
C PHE A 239 23.49 -14.47 29.34
N GLY A 240 24.23 -13.77 30.18
CA GLY A 240 25.69 -13.68 30.12
C GLY A 240 26.19 -13.07 28.82
N ARG A 241 27.22 -13.67 28.22
CA ARG A 241 27.89 -13.14 27.02
C ARG A 241 27.07 -13.24 25.73
N GLY A 242 25.98 -14.02 25.73
CA GLY A 242 25.16 -14.24 24.54
C GLY A 242 24.14 -13.13 24.27
N VAL A 243 23.99 -12.16 25.18
CA VAL A 243 23.13 -10.98 25.01
C VAL A 243 23.92 -9.73 25.36
N LYS A 244 24.13 -8.86 24.37
CA LYS A 244 24.90 -7.62 24.53
C LYS A 244 24.10 -6.44 24.04
N ALA A 245 23.91 -5.44 24.89
CA ALA A 245 23.38 -4.16 24.42
C ALA A 245 24.42 -3.43 23.58
N ARG A 246 23.96 -2.83 22.47
CA ARG A 246 24.80 -1.94 21.68
C ARG A 246 25.07 -0.66 22.49
N PRO A 247 26.32 -0.17 22.52
CA PRO A 247 26.67 1.02 23.28
C PRO A 247 26.03 2.30 22.73
N THR A 248 25.66 2.32 21.45
CA THR A 248 25.09 3.48 20.77
C THR A 248 23.95 3.06 19.86
N THR A 249 22.79 3.72 19.99
CA THR A 249 21.64 3.58 19.10
C THR A 249 21.06 4.96 18.77
N SER A 250 20.36 5.06 17.64
CA SER A 250 19.80 6.34 17.18
C SER A 250 18.34 6.56 17.62
N ASP A 251 17.67 5.55 18.14
CA ASP A 251 16.21 5.52 18.31
C ASP A 251 15.72 4.70 19.52
N ILE A 252 16.10 3.43 19.65
CA ILE A 252 15.59 2.48 20.66
C ILE A 252 16.69 1.57 21.19
N LEU A 253 16.49 0.99 22.38
CA LEU A 253 17.38 -0.02 22.94
C LEU A 253 17.55 -1.18 21.94
N THR A 254 18.81 -1.50 21.61
CA THR A 254 19.16 -2.56 20.67
C THR A 254 20.09 -3.57 21.30
N LEU A 255 19.71 -4.84 21.22
CA LEU A 255 20.44 -5.97 21.77
C LEU A 255 20.94 -6.86 20.64
N ASP A 256 22.24 -7.15 20.59
CA ASP A 256 22.81 -8.22 19.78
C ASP A 256 22.74 -9.52 20.58
N VAL A 257 22.17 -10.56 19.98
CA VAL A 257 21.85 -11.83 20.64
C VAL A 257 22.34 -13.00 19.80
N ASP A 258 23.03 -13.93 20.45
CA ASP A 258 23.48 -15.16 19.79
C ASP A 258 22.28 -16.02 19.38
N LYS A 259 22.37 -16.65 18.20
CA LYS A 259 21.28 -17.45 17.62
C LYS A 259 20.68 -18.47 18.59
N ASP A 260 21.51 -19.15 19.37
CA ASP A 260 21.06 -20.23 20.27
C ASP A 260 20.38 -19.70 21.55
N GLN A 261 20.44 -18.39 21.81
CA GLN A 261 19.81 -17.75 22.98
C GLN A 261 18.52 -17.01 22.63
N ILE A 262 18.15 -16.89 21.35
CA ILE A 262 17.03 -16.05 20.92
C ILE A 262 15.69 -16.53 21.49
N LYS A 263 15.34 -17.81 21.34
CA LYS A 263 14.05 -18.33 21.76
C LYS A 263 13.87 -18.29 23.29
N PRO A 264 14.86 -18.70 24.11
CA PRO A 264 14.81 -18.50 25.56
C PRO A 264 14.67 -17.03 25.97
N LEU A 265 15.40 -16.12 25.32
CA LEU A 265 15.31 -14.68 25.60
C LEU A 265 13.92 -14.12 25.30
N LEU A 266 13.38 -14.42 24.12
CA LEU A 266 12.07 -13.96 23.69
C LEU A 266 10.96 -14.47 24.62
N ARG A 267 11.04 -15.73 25.05
CA ARG A 267 10.10 -16.30 26.03
C ARG A 267 10.20 -15.55 27.36
N TYR A 268 11.42 -15.29 27.84
CA TYR A 268 11.62 -14.50 29.05
C TYR A 268 11.02 -13.10 28.93
N LEU A 269 11.24 -12.39 27.82
CA LEU A 269 10.70 -11.05 27.59
C LEU A 269 9.17 -11.03 27.54
N LYS A 270 8.54 -12.10 27.02
CA LYS A 270 7.08 -12.23 26.99
C LYS A 270 6.49 -12.54 28.37
N THR A 271 7.08 -13.44 29.14
CA THR A 271 6.38 -14.06 30.30
C THR A 271 7.06 -13.85 31.66
N GLU A 272 8.32 -13.45 31.72
CA GLU A 272 9.12 -13.42 32.96
C GLU A 272 9.83 -12.08 33.26
N SER A 273 10.11 -11.26 32.24
CA SER A 273 10.64 -9.90 32.37
C SER A 273 9.68 -8.94 33.08
N PRO A 274 10.14 -8.12 34.06
CA PRO A 274 9.30 -7.14 34.76
C PRO A 274 8.45 -6.28 33.81
N VAL A 275 9.03 -5.87 32.69
CA VAL A 275 8.32 -5.28 31.56
C VAL A 275 7.99 -6.39 30.57
N ARG A 276 6.70 -6.65 30.38
CA ARG A 276 6.18 -7.73 29.54
C ARG A 276 6.02 -7.23 28.09
N PHE A 277 6.77 -7.81 27.18
CA PHE A 277 6.63 -7.52 25.75
C PHE A 277 5.49 -8.37 25.17
N GLU A 278 4.27 -7.88 25.30
CA GLU A 278 3.06 -8.60 24.90
C GLU A 278 2.91 -8.71 23.38
N ARG A 279 3.50 -7.79 22.59
CA ARG A 279 3.32 -7.74 21.14
C ARG A 279 4.64 -7.84 20.37
N LEU A 280 4.67 -8.73 19.38
CA LEU A 280 5.67 -8.74 18.31
C LEU A 280 5.25 -7.69 17.25
N ASP A 281 5.97 -6.57 17.18
CA ASP A 281 5.62 -5.44 16.31
C ASP A 281 6.00 -5.68 14.85
N ASP A 282 7.18 -6.27 14.63
CA ASP A 282 7.71 -6.64 13.30
C ASP A 282 8.86 -7.66 13.42
N LEU A 283 9.06 -8.45 12.38
CA LEU A 283 10.23 -9.30 12.18
C LEU A 283 10.72 -9.14 10.74
N THR A 284 12.01 -8.84 10.59
CA THR A 284 12.62 -8.62 9.27
C THR A 284 14.07 -9.09 9.22
N ILE A 285 14.64 -9.07 8.02
CA ILE A 285 16.02 -9.49 7.77
C ILE A 285 16.75 -8.38 7.02
N ILE A 286 18.04 -8.25 7.34
CA ILE A 286 19.02 -7.45 6.61
C ILE A 286 19.96 -8.43 5.92
N ASP A 287 20.06 -8.35 4.59
CA ASP A 287 21.13 -9.00 3.83
C ASP A 287 22.35 -8.08 3.88
N GLU A 288 23.39 -8.52 4.60
CA GLU A 288 24.60 -7.75 4.88
C GLU A 288 25.70 -7.99 3.83
N SER A 289 25.45 -8.81 2.80
CA SER A 289 26.44 -9.20 1.78
C SER A 289 26.99 -8.04 0.94
N ALA A 290 26.28 -6.91 0.88
CA ALA A 290 26.68 -5.72 0.12
C ALA A 290 27.40 -4.67 0.98
N ARG A 291 27.74 -4.97 2.25
CA ARG A 291 28.53 -4.06 3.09
C ARG A 291 29.93 -3.85 2.52
N ARG A 292 30.49 -2.65 2.75
CA ARG A 292 31.84 -2.29 2.27
C ARG A 292 32.95 -3.15 2.89
N ASP A 293 32.80 -3.49 4.16
CA ASP A 293 33.66 -4.44 4.84
C ASP A 293 32.81 -5.67 5.22
N PRO A 294 32.66 -6.65 4.31
CA PRO A 294 31.87 -7.85 4.58
C PRO A 294 32.39 -8.64 5.78
N SER A 295 33.69 -8.54 6.10
CA SER A 295 34.29 -9.33 7.19
C SER A 295 33.85 -8.88 8.59
N ALA A 296 33.33 -7.66 8.70
CA ALA A 296 32.83 -7.09 9.95
C ALA A 296 31.35 -7.41 10.23
N TYR A 297 30.65 -8.06 9.31
CA TYR A 297 29.21 -8.33 9.41
C TYR A 297 28.92 -9.83 9.21
N PRO A 298 27.83 -10.36 9.80
CA PRO A 298 27.29 -11.66 9.42
C PRO A 298 26.77 -11.63 7.97
N ASP A 299 26.40 -12.77 7.39
CA ASP A 299 25.79 -12.80 6.04
C ASP A 299 24.37 -12.19 6.07
N PHE A 300 23.62 -12.52 7.12
CA PHE A 300 22.28 -11.99 7.36
C PHE A 300 22.13 -11.55 8.83
N THR A 301 21.34 -10.51 9.05
CA THR A 301 20.92 -10.11 10.40
C THR A 301 19.41 -10.21 10.52
N LEU A 302 18.93 -11.09 11.39
CA LEU A 302 17.51 -11.19 11.75
C LEU A 302 17.19 -10.16 12.82
N VAL A 303 16.09 -9.43 12.66
CA VAL A 303 15.71 -8.30 13.52
C VAL A 303 14.29 -8.48 14.02
N TYR A 304 14.11 -8.48 15.35
CA TYR A 304 12.82 -8.45 16.01
C TYR A 304 12.57 -7.07 16.61
N HIS A 305 11.37 -6.53 16.40
CA HIS A 305 10.87 -5.37 17.13
C HIS A 305 9.76 -5.82 18.07
N LEU A 306 9.90 -5.53 19.36
CA LEU A 306 8.92 -5.90 20.38
C LEU A 306 8.36 -4.65 21.04
N LEU A 307 7.10 -4.73 21.47
CA LEU A 307 6.41 -3.68 22.20
C LEU A 307 5.83 -4.21 23.51
N ALA A 308 6.04 -3.43 24.56
CA ALA A 308 5.32 -3.49 25.83
C ALA A 308 4.32 -2.34 25.91
N PHE A 309 3.10 -2.61 26.39
CA PHE A 309 2.05 -1.61 26.56
C PHE A 309 2.16 -0.85 27.88
N ASP A 310 2.70 -1.49 28.92
CA ASP A 310 2.82 -0.91 30.27
C ASP A 310 4.14 -1.36 30.97
N PRO A 311 5.09 -0.44 31.21
CA PRO A 311 5.16 0.89 30.62
C PRO A 311 5.38 0.80 29.10
N ALA A 312 4.85 1.76 28.34
CA ALA A 312 5.01 1.85 26.89
C ALA A 312 6.51 1.87 26.50
N THR A 313 7.02 0.73 26.00
CA THR A 313 8.45 0.52 25.75
C THR A 313 8.68 -0.34 24.53
N ARG A 314 9.70 -0.02 23.72
CA ARG A 314 10.12 -0.83 22.57
C ARG A 314 11.54 -1.33 22.74
N VAL A 315 11.81 -2.52 22.20
CA VAL A 315 13.17 -3.07 22.11
C VAL A 315 13.41 -3.70 20.74
N ARG A 316 14.62 -3.53 20.22
CA ARG A 316 15.10 -4.17 19.00
C ARG A 316 16.11 -5.26 19.34
N ILE A 317 15.89 -6.46 18.83
CA ILE A 317 16.78 -7.60 19.01
C ILE A 317 17.36 -7.99 17.66
N LYS A 318 18.68 -8.15 17.59
CA LYS A 318 19.42 -8.47 16.37
C LYS A 318 20.16 -9.80 16.55
N VAL A 319 19.97 -10.70 15.61
CA VAL A 319 20.56 -12.05 15.63
C VAL A 319 21.41 -12.23 14.37
N PRO A 320 22.73 -12.46 14.50
CA PRO A 320 23.59 -12.74 13.36
C PRO A 320 23.34 -14.16 12.84
N LEU A 321 23.19 -14.28 11.52
CA LEU A 321 23.02 -15.54 10.81
C LEU A 321 24.08 -15.68 9.71
N TYR A 322 24.57 -16.90 9.52
CA TYR A 322 25.68 -17.21 8.61
C TYR A 322 25.29 -18.33 7.63
N GLY A 323 25.92 -18.32 6.45
CA GLY A 323 25.74 -19.28 5.38
C GLY A 323 24.64 -18.92 4.37
N ASP A 324 24.63 -19.64 3.24
CA ASP A 324 23.73 -19.37 2.11
C ASP A 324 22.24 -19.68 2.37
N ILE A 325 22.01 -20.65 3.27
CA ILE A 325 20.68 -21.13 3.69
C ILE A 325 20.62 -21.02 5.22
N PRO A 326 20.53 -19.80 5.76
CA PRO A 326 20.49 -19.61 7.20
C PRO A 326 19.20 -20.17 7.79
N PHE A 327 19.26 -20.63 9.04
CA PHE A 327 18.11 -21.14 9.77
C PHE A 327 18.13 -20.73 11.24
N THR A 328 16.95 -20.67 11.86
CA THR A 328 16.75 -20.44 13.29
C THR A 328 15.49 -21.19 13.77
N GLU A 329 15.18 -21.14 15.06
CA GLU A 329 13.95 -21.71 15.61
C GLU A 329 12.76 -20.78 15.38
N THR A 330 11.58 -21.34 15.10
CA THR A 330 10.34 -20.57 15.05
C THR A 330 9.98 -20.01 16.43
N VAL A 331 9.30 -18.86 16.43
CA VAL A 331 8.72 -18.24 17.63
C VAL A 331 7.20 -18.16 17.57
N THR A 332 6.56 -18.91 16.67
CA THR A 332 5.08 -19.00 16.59
C THR A 332 4.45 -19.57 17.86
N ASP A 333 5.18 -20.36 18.65
CA ASP A 333 4.74 -20.84 19.97
C ASP A 333 4.79 -19.75 21.04
N ILE A 334 5.55 -18.67 20.80
CA ILE A 334 5.63 -17.51 21.69
C ILE A 334 4.61 -16.47 21.22
N TRP A 335 4.65 -16.02 19.97
CA TRP A 335 3.65 -15.12 19.39
C TRP A 335 3.05 -15.71 18.11
N PRO A 336 1.73 -15.96 18.06
CA PRO A 336 1.06 -16.42 16.85
C PRO A 336 1.24 -15.49 15.64
N SER A 337 1.40 -14.18 15.87
CA SER A 337 1.70 -13.20 14.82
C SER A 337 2.96 -13.52 14.02
N ALA A 338 3.92 -14.27 14.58
CA ALA A 338 5.15 -14.64 13.88
C ALA A 338 4.92 -15.46 12.59
N ASP A 339 3.76 -16.12 12.41
CA ASP A 339 3.50 -16.98 11.24
C ASP A 339 3.72 -16.24 9.91
N TRP A 340 3.10 -15.08 9.72
CA TRP A 340 3.28 -14.35 8.46
C TRP A 340 4.66 -13.72 8.31
N TYR A 341 5.24 -13.21 9.40
CA TYR A 341 6.56 -12.58 9.34
C TYR A 341 7.68 -13.59 9.04
N GLU A 342 7.65 -14.78 9.64
CA GLU A 342 8.62 -15.84 9.36
C GLU A 342 8.47 -16.38 7.93
N ARG A 343 7.24 -16.48 7.43
CA ARG A 343 6.96 -16.83 6.02
C ARG A 343 7.43 -15.75 5.05
N GLU A 344 7.27 -14.47 5.38
CA GLU A 344 7.80 -13.35 4.59
C GLU A 344 9.32 -13.38 4.55
N ALA A 345 9.97 -13.58 5.71
CA ALA A 345 11.42 -13.74 5.81
C ALA A 345 11.94 -14.93 4.96
N PHE A 346 11.23 -16.05 4.98
CA PHE A 346 11.53 -17.20 4.12
C PHE A 346 11.36 -16.87 2.63
N ASP A 347 10.24 -16.27 2.24
CA ASP A 347 9.95 -15.96 0.84
C ASP A 347 10.96 -14.94 0.26
N MET A 348 11.23 -13.88 1.01
CA MET A 348 12.03 -12.74 0.57
C MET A 348 13.55 -12.92 0.72
N PHE A 349 14.01 -13.71 1.70
CA PHE A 349 15.44 -13.90 2.01
C PHE A 349 15.88 -15.36 2.07
N GLY A 350 14.98 -16.35 2.09
CA GLY A 350 15.33 -17.78 2.11
C GLY A 350 15.76 -18.32 3.47
N VAL A 351 15.46 -17.59 4.54
CA VAL A 351 15.79 -18.00 5.92
C VAL A 351 14.76 -19.00 6.42
N ARG A 352 15.22 -20.12 6.98
CA ARG A 352 14.35 -21.21 7.45
C ARG A 352 14.07 -21.10 8.95
N PHE A 353 12.85 -21.45 9.34
CA PHE A 353 12.39 -21.47 10.73
C PHE A 353 11.98 -22.89 11.11
N GLU A 354 12.77 -23.54 11.96
CA GLU A 354 12.52 -24.91 12.41
C GLU A 354 11.32 -24.96 13.35
N GLY A 355 10.41 -25.92 13.11
CA GLY A 355 9.17 -26.08 13.87
C GLY A 355 8.00 -25.21 13.40
N HIS A 356 8.18 -24.35 12.39
CA HIS A 356 7.12 -23.48 11.90
C HIS A 356 5.96 -24.29 11.28
N PRO A 357 4.68 -23.98 11.61
CA PRO A 357 3.53 -24.81 11.23
C PRO A 357 3.26 -24.88 9.72
N ASN A 358 3.57 -23.81 8.98
CA ASN A 358 3.33 -23.74 7.54
C ASN A 358 4.35 -22.86 6.81
N LEU A 359 5.63 -23.28 6.77
CA LEU A 359 6.69 -22.47 6.15
C LEU A 359 6.65 -22.58 4.62
N THR A 360 5.83 -21.74 4.00
CA THR A 360 5.64 -21.65 2.54
C THR A 360 5.70 -20.21 2.08
N ARG A 361 6.02 -19.98 0.79
CA ARG A 361 5.99 -18.64 0.18
C ARG A 361 4.63 -17.98 0.43
N ILE A 362 4.65 -16.68 0.73
CA ILE A 362 3.45 -15.94 1.12
C ILE A 362 3.11 -14.83 0.12
N LEU A 363 4.10 -14.11 -0.40
CA LEU A 363 3.91 -13.04 -1.38
C LEU A 363 4.13 -13.57 -2.81
N MET A 364 5.28 -14.21 -3.06
CA MET A 364 5.65 -14.64 -4.40
C MET A 364 4.86 -15.87 -4.86
N PRO A 365 4.67 -16.04 -6.18
CA PRO A 365 4.15 -17.28 -6.74
C PRO A 365 4.97 -18.51 -6.32
N PRO A 366 4.36 -19.71 -6.20
CA PRO A 366 5.07 -20.93 -5.83
C PRO A 366 6.23 -21.31 -6.77
N ASP A 367 6.11 -20.98 -8.06
CA ASP A 367 7.11 -21.21 -9.11
C ASP A 367 8.19 -20.13 -9.17
N TRP A 368 8.20 -19.15 -8.25
CA TRP A 368 9.18 -18.09 -8.25
C TRP A 368 10.59 -18.62 -7.92
N GLU A 369 11.57 -18.22 -8.72
CA GLU A 369 12.98 -18.58 -8.55
C GLU A 369 13.75 -17.54 -7.74
N GLY A 370 14.41 -17.98 -6.68
CA GLY A 370 15.22 -17.12 -5.80
C GLY A 370 14.42 -16.32 -4.75
N HIS A 371 15.07 -15.30 -4.21
CA HIS A 371 14.64 -14.53 -3.03
C HIS A 371 14.77 -13.02 -3.29
N PRO A 372 13.66 -12.30 -3.55
CA PRO A 372 13.72 -10.97 -4.15
C PRO A 372 14.42 -9.87 -3.34
N LEU A 373 14.41 -9.95 -2.00
CA LEU A 373 15.04 -8.95 -1.15
C LEU A 373 16.52 -9.21 -0.88
N ARG A 374 17.09 -10.35 -1.34
CA ARG A 374 18.55 -10.53 -1.33
C ARG A 374 19.23 -9.50 -2.23
N LYS A 375 20.44 -9.05 -1.85
CA LYS A 375 21.23 -8.06 -2.62
C LYS A 375 21.65 -8.58 -3.98
N THR A 376 21.84 -9.89 -4.11
CA THR A 376 22.20 -10.57 -5.36
C THR A 376 21.04 -10.74 -6.35
N HIS A 377 19.79 -10.65 -5.90
CA HIS A 377 18.63 -10.81 -6.80
C HIS A 377 18.39 -9.56 -7.64
N PRO A 378 18.05 -9.70 -8.94
CA PRO A 378 17.72 -8.56 -9.80
C PRO A 378 16.61 -7.69 -9.21
N GLY A 379 16.89 -6.40 -9.07
CA GLY A 379 15.93 -5.45 -8.48
C GLY A 379 14.90 -4.93 -9.50
N ARG A 380 15.24 -4.87 -10.79
CA ARG A 380 14.41 -4.26 -11.83
C ARG A 380 13.68 -5.32 -12.64
N ALA A 381 12.49 -4.96 -13.14
CA ALA A 381 11.81 -5.82 -14.09
C ALA A 381 12.62 -5.91 -15.39
N THR A 382 13.27 -4.82 -15.81
CA THR A 382 14.08 -4.74 -17.04
C THR A 382 15.34 -5.62 -17.02
N ASP A 383 15.84 -5.98 -15.84
CA ASP A 383 17.00 -6.85 -15.68
C ASP A 383 16.64 -8.34 -15.78
N MET A 384 15.34 -8.66 -15.83
CA MET A 384 14.80 -10.01 -15.98
C MET A 384 14.29 -10.25 -17.40
N ALA A 385 14.03 -11.52 -17.72
CA ALA A 385 13.32 -11.89 -18.93
C ALA A 385 11.94 -11.16 -19.02
N PRO A 386 11.51 -10.77 -20.23
CA PRO A 386 10.20 -10.15 -20.45
C PRO A 386 9.07 -11.07 -19.97
N TYR A 387 8.01 -10.52 -19.39
CA TYR A 387 6.83 -11.30 -19.02
C TYR A 387 5.85 -11.32 -20.19
N THR A 388 5.58 -12.51 -20.72
CA THR A 388 4.82 -12.68 -21.96
C THR A 388 3.36 -13.07 -21.71
N ARG A 389 2.53 -13.03 -22.76
CA ARG A 389 1.18 -13.60 -22.72
C ARG A 389 1.19 -15.11 -22.46
N GLU A 390 2.20 -15.84 -22.91
CA GLU A 390 2.34 -17.28 -22.65
C GLU A 390 2.66 -17.57 -21.18
N ASP A 391 3.50 -16.73 -20.54
CA ASP A 391 3.70 -16.77 -19.09
C ASP A 391 2.38 -16.59 -18.34
N ALA A 392 1.57 -15.59 -18.74
CA ALA A 392 0.27 -15.35 -18.12
C ALA A 392 -0.70 -16.53 -18.31
N ALA A 393 -0.66 -17.21 -19.46
CA ALA A 393 -1.50 -18.36 -19.74
C ALA A 393 -1.13 -19.57 -18.87
N THR A 394 0.16 -19.78 -18.62
CA THR A 394 0.69 -20.96 -17.91
C THR A 394 0.74 -20.82 -16.39
N LYS A 395 1.06 -19.62 -15.87
CA LYS A 395 1.30 -19.37 -14.43
C LYS A 395 0.01 -19.13 -13.63
N GLN A 396 -1.02 -19.94 -13.87
CA GLN A 396 -2.32 -19.79 -13.21
C GLN A 396 -2.22 -20.06 -11.69
N PRO A 397 -3.02 -19.38 -10.85
CA PRO A 397 -3.07 -19.68 -9.42
C PRO A 397 -3.44 -21.15 -9.15
N LEU A 398 -2.83 -21.73 -8.11
CA LEU A 398 -3.12 -23.10 -7.69
C LEU A 398 -4.60 -23.26 -7.28
N ASP A 399 -5.13 -24.48 -7.44
CA ASP A 399 -6.49 -24.80 -7.03
C ASP A 399 -6.68 -24.61 -5.51
N GLY A 400 -7.87 -24.15 -5.10
CA GLY A 400 -8.16 -23.91 -3.68
C GLY A 400 -8.04 -25.18 -2.83
N GLY A 401 -8.32 -26.34 -3.42
CA GLY A 401 -8.19 -27.63 -2.76
C GLY A 401 -6.76 -27.98 -2.36
N PHE A 402 -5.74 -27.40 -3.02
CA PHE A 402 -4.35 -27.60 -2.62
C PHE A 402 -4.07 -27.09 -1.20
N TYR A 403 -4.75 -26.03 -0.76
CA TYR A 403 -4.45 -25.33 0.49
C TYR A 403 -5.23 -25.82 1.70
N ILE A 404 -6.46 -26.32 1.49
CA ILE A 404 -7.41 -26.54 2.59
C ILE A 404 -8.01 -27.94 2.63
N ARG A 405 -7.90 -28.71 1.54
CA ARG A 405 -8.59 -30.00 1.43
C ARG A 405 -7.96 -31.03 2.35
N GLN A 406 -8.80 -31.66 3.18
CA GLN A 406 -8.41 -32.82 3.97
C GLN A 406 -8.76 -34.13 3.26
N PRO A 407 -7.90 -35.18 3.38
CA PRO A 407 -8.21 -36.50 2.85
C PRO A 407 -9.48 -37.07 3.52
N GLY A 408 -10.48 -37.42 2.71
CA GLY A 408 -11.71 -38.08 3.17
C GLY A 408 -12.87 -37.16 3.57
N ALA A 409 -12.69 -35.83 3.55
CA ALA A 409 -13.75 -34.88 3.85
C ALA A 409 -14.50 -34.45 2.56
N GLY A 410 -15.83 -34.53 2.58
CA GLY A 410 -16.73 -34.09 1.48
C GLY A 410 -17.02 -32.59 1.49
N GLU A 411 -16.07 -31.77 1.94
CA GLU A 411 -16.25 -30.33 2.14
C GLU A 411 -16.33 -29.57 0.80
N LEU A 412 -17.21 -28.57 0.72
CA LEU A 412 -17.29 -27.66 -0.42
C LEU A 412 -16.20 -26.60 -0.30
N ILE A 413 -15.36 -26.49 -1.32
CA ILE A 413 -14.28 -25.49 -1.36
C ILE A 413 -14.71 -24.33 -2.24
N LEU A 414 -14.78 -23.14 -1.66
CA LEU A 414 -15.18 -21.91 -2.35
C LEU A 414 -14.01 -20.92 -2.39
N ASN A 415 -13.71 -20.41 -3.59
CA ASN A 415 -12.75 -19.32 -3.76
C ASN A 415 -13.52 -17.99 -3.87
N VAL A 416 -13.27 -17.08 -2.93
CA VAL A 416 -13.73 -15.69 -3.01
C VAL A 416 -12.52 -14.82 -3.37
N GLY A 417 -12.53 -14.26 -4.58
CA GLY A 417 -11.38 -13.56 -5.16
C GLY A 417 -10.47 -14.45 -6.02
N PRO A 418 -9.30 -13.96 -6.47
CA PRO A 418 -8.69 -12.68 -6.09
C PRO A 418 -9.40 -11.44 -6.63
N HIS A 419 -10.23 -11.54 -7.68
CA HIS A 419 -11.08 -10.44 -8.12
C HIS A 419 -12.53 -10.68 -7.67
N HIS A 420 -13.01 -9.84 -6.76
CA HIS A 420 -14.39 -9.80 -6.28
C HIS A 420 -14.66 -8.39 -5.70
N VAL A 421 -15.91 -7.92 -5.71
CA VAL A 421 -16.23 -6.55 -5.24
C VAL A 421 -15.93 -6.39 -3.75
N SER A 422 -16.32 -7.37 -2.95
CA SER A 422 -16.22 -7.33 -1.49
C SER A 422 -14.82 -7.64 -0.93
N THR A 423 -13.82 -7.96 -1.76
CA THR A 423 -12.45 -8.23 -1.28
C THR A 423 -11.62 -6.95 -1.13
N HIS A 424 -12.21 -5.78 -1.44
CA HIS A 424 -11.56 -4.45 -1.42
C HIS A 424 -10.21 -4.44 -2.15
N GLY A 425 -10.18 -5.14 -3.28
CA GLY A 425 -9.02 -5.33 -4.15
C GLY A 425 -8.71 -6.81 -4.42
N LEU A 426 -7.47 -7.07 -4.82
CA LEU A 426 -6.85 -8.35 -5.17
C LEU A 426 -6.43 -9.22 -3.96
N LEU A 427 -7.38 -9.88 -3.28
CA LEU A 427 -7.05 -10.86 -2.25
C LEU A 427 -7.94 -12.09 -2.40
N ARG A 428 -7.35 -13.27 -2.23
CA ARG A 428 -8.07 -14.53 -2.42
C ARG A 428 -8.30 -15.20 -1.06
N TYR A 429 -9.56 -15.37 -0.73
CA TYR A 429 -10.04 -16.16 0.40
C TYR A 429 -10.44 -17.55 -0.11
N ILE A 430 -9.89 -18.58 0.50
CA ILE A 430 -10.14 -19.98 0.19
C ILE A 430 -10.88 -20.56 1.39
N LEU A 431 -12.17 -20.83 1.20
CA LEU A 431 -13.08 -21.28 2.25
C LEU A 431 -13.31 -22.77 2.12
N SER A 432 -13.31 -23.46 3.26
CA SER A 432 -13.93 -24.78 3.39
C SER A 432 -15.26 -24.60 4.11
N LEU A 433 -16.32 -25.17 3.53
CA LEU A 433 -17.70 -24.96 3.99
C LEU A 433 -18.36 -26.29 4.37
N ASP A 434 -19.11 -26.26 5.47
CA ASP A 434 -20.15 -27.24 5.80
C ASP A 434 -21.52 -26.57 5.71
N GLY A 435 -22.24 -26.82 4.62
CA GLY A 435 -23.41 -26.02 4.25
C GLY A 435 -23.03 -24.56 3.97
N GLU A 436 -23.46 -23.65 4.86
CA GLU A 436 -23.15 -22.22 4.80
C GLU A 436 -22.06 -21.79 5.81
N GLU A 437 -21.73 -22.65 6.76
CA GLU A 437 -20.79 -22.36 7.85
C GLU A 437 -19.34 -22.54 7.39
N ILE A 438 -18.49 -21.56 7.69
CA ILE A 438 -17.07 -21.59 7.39
C ILE A 438 -16.37 -22.45 8.45
N THR A 439 -15.88 -23.62 8.04
CA THR A 439 -15.11 -24.50 8.92
C THR A 439 -13.64 -24.11 8.97
N ARG A 440 -13.10 -23.59 7.85
CA ARG A 440 -11.71 -23.10 7.74
C ARG A 440 -11.61 -22.00 6.70
N LEU A 441 -10.71 -21.04 6.96
CA LEU A 441 -10.33 -20.00 6.00
C LEU A 441 -8.81 -19.96 5.78
N LYS A 442 -8.38 -19.99 4.52
CA LYS A 442 -7.01 -19.68 4.10
C LYS A 442 -6.98 -18.45 3.22
N MET A 443 -5.97 -17.61 3.39
CA MET A 443 -5.81 -16.38 2.61
C MET A 443 -4.53 -16.45 1.78
N GLU A 444 -4.64 -16.01 0.53
CA GLU A 444 -3.51 -15.85 -0.37
C GLU A 444 -3.33 -14.36 -0.71
N ILE A 445 -2.19 -13.82 -0.28
CA ILE A 445 -1.77 -12.42 -0.48
C ILE A 445 -0.66 -12.33 -1.54
N GLY A 446 -0.10 -11.15 -1.78
CA GLY A 446 0.99 -10.93 -2.75
C GLY A 446 0.54 -10.63 -4.18
N TYR A 447 -0.78 -10.56 -4.43
CA TYR A 447 -1.31 -10.17 -5.73
C TYR A 447 -1.07 -8.69 -6.05
N HIS A 448 -0.68 -7.88 -5.06
CA HIS A 448 -0.34 -6.47 -5.16
C HIS A 448 1.12 -6.17 -4.75
N HIS A 449 2.01 -7.15 -4.74
CA HIS A 449 3.39 -6.96 -4.31
C HIS A 449 4.20 -6.09 -5.29
N ARG A 450 4.56 -4.86 -4.90
CA ARG A 450 5.33 -3.89 -5.70
C ARG A 450 6.81 -3.85 -5.37
N GLY A 451 7.30 -4.64 -4.41
CA GLY A 451 8.70 -4.64 -4.02
C GLY A 451 9.17 -3.25 -3.59
N VAL A 452 8.31 -2.49 -2.89
CA VAL A 452 8.57 -1.09 -2.49
C VAL A 452 9.82 -1.02 -1.60
N GLU A 453 10.02 -2.02 -0.76
CA GLU A 453 11.22 -2.14 0.08
C GLU A 453 12.50 -2.24 -0.74
N LYS A 454 12.51 -3.03 -1.82
CA LYS A 454 13.64 -3.13 -2.76
C LYS A 454 13.87 -1.82 -3.51
N ILE A 455 12.79 -1.07 -3.80
CA ILE A 455 12.89 0.27 -4.39
C ILE A 455 13.52 1.27 -3.40
N GLY A 456 13.23 1.15 -2.10
CA GLY A 456 13.84 1.98 -1.06
C GLY A 456 15.35 1.83 -0.96
N GLU A 457 15.90 0.68 -1.35
CA GLU A 457 17.34 0.40 -1.34
C GLU A 457 18.10 0.98 -2.55
N ARG A 458 17.39 1.52 -3.54
CA ARG A 458 17.98 2.06 -4.78
C ARG A 458 17.66 3.53 -5.04
N GLN A 459 16.55 4.02 -4.49
CA GLN A 459 16.16 5.42 -4.64
C GLN A 459 16.87 6.25 -3.58
N THR A 460 17.26 7.47 -3.96
CA THR A 460 17.80 8.40 -2.98
C THR A 460 16.75 8.73 -1.91
N TRP A 461 17.18 9.18 -0.73
CA TRP A 461 16.27 9.47 0.38
C TRP A 461 15.09 10.39 -0.02
N HIS A 462 15.32 11.43 -0.82
CA HIS A 462 14.22 12.30 -1.31
C HIS A 462 13.39 11.68 -2.43
N GLN A 463 13.98 10.86 -3.31
CA GLN A 463 13.28 10.20 -4.40
C GLN A 463 12.38 9.05 -3.93
N PHE A 464 12.65 8.50 -2.74
CA PHE A 464 11.81 7.45 -2.17
C PHE A 464 10.50 7.98 -1.57
N ILE A 465 10.45 9.27 -1.16
CA ILE A 465 9.26 9.88 -0.51
C ILE A 465 7.94 9.58 -1.26
N PRO A 466 7.82 9.78 -2.58
CA PRO A 466 6.55 9.52 -3.28
C PRO A 466 6.10 8.05 -3.28
N TYR A 467 7.00 7.09 -3.04
CA TYR A 467 6.61 5.70 -2.92
C TYR A 467 5.86 5.43 -1.62
N THR A 468 6.16 6.17 -0.56
CA THR A 468 5.50 6.03 0.74
C THR A 468 4.03 6.45 0.69
N ASP A 469 3.67 7.53 -0.03
CA ASP A 469 2.27 7.93 -0.31
C ASP A 469 1.41 6.81 -0.91
N ARG A 470 2.03 5.80 -1.53
CA ARG A 470 1.35 4.76 -2.30
C ARG A 470 1.34 3.40 -1.58
N VAL A 471 2.04 3.27 -0.46
CA VAL A 471 1.94 2.07 0.40
C VAL A 471 0.55 1.99 1.01
N ASP A 472 0.03 3.10 1.54
CA ASP A 472 -1.40 3.31 1.79
C ASP A 472 -1.84 4.51 0.96
N TYR A 473 -2.48 4.23 -0.19
CA TYR A 473 -2.90 5.28 -1.12
C TYR A 473 -4.11 6.09 -0.65
N LEU A 474 -4.74 5.74 0.48
CA LEU A 474 -5.84 6.51 1.07
C LEU A 474 -5.36 7.44 2.19
N ALA A 475 -4.27 7.08 2.88
CA ALA A 475 -3.65 7.93 3.90
C ALA A 475 -2.76 9.05 3.33
N GLY A 476 -2.46 9.03 2.03
CA GLY A 476 -1.73 10.10 1.33
C GLY A 476 -0.49 10.58 2.08
N ALA A 477 -0.41 11.90 2.33
CA ALA A 477 0.76 12.51 3.00
C ALA A 477 0.99 11.99 4.42
N ALA A 478 -0.07 11.55 5.14
CA ALA A 478 0.07 11.01 6.49
C ALA A 478 1.02 9.81 6.51
N ASN A 479 1.09 9.06 5.41
CA ASN A 479 1.97 7.91 5.29
C ASN A 479 3.44 8.29 5.03
N ASN A 480 3.73 9.51 4.54
CA ASN A 480 5.11 9.98 4.46
C ASN A 480 5.71 10.21 5.85
N LEU A 481 4.87 10.55 6.82
CA LEU A 481 5.29 11.00 8.15
C LEU A 481 6.22 10.00 8.86
N PRO A 482 5.86 8.72 9.04
CA PRO A 482 6.75 7.76 9.71
C PRO A 482 8.08 7.57 8.96
N TYR A 483 8.08 7.63 7.63
CA TYR A 483 9.30 7.56 6.83
C TYR A 483 10.21 8.77 7.04
N VAL A 484 9.69 9.99 6.86
CA VAL A 484 10.52 11.21 7.01
C VAL A 484 11.02 11.34 8.43
N MET A 485 10.22 10.95 9.42
CA MET A 485 10.63 10.95 10.83
C MET A 485 11.72 9.92 11.12
N ALA A 486 11.67 8.71 10.54
CA ALA A 486 12.76 7.74 10.69
C ALA A 486 14.09 8.30 10.17
N VAL A 487 14.06 9.01 9.04
CA VAL A 487 15.25 9.66 8.46
C VAL A 487 15.70 10.87 9.28
N GLU A 488 14.76 11.68 9.78
CA GLU A 488 15.03 12.80 10.68
C GLU A 488 15.68 12.34 11.99
N GLN A 489 15.22 11.22 12.54
CA GLN A 489 15.78 10.62 13.75
C GLN A 489 17.22 10.13 13.55
N LEU A 490 17.52 9.49 12.40
CA LEU A 490 18.88 9.07 12.03
C LEU A 490 19.85 10.25 11.93
N ALA A 491 19.39 11.34 11.31
CA ALA A 491 20.20 12.52 11.04
C ALA A 491 20.20 13.54 12.19
N GLY A 492 19.35 13.38 13.22
CA GLY A 492 19.22 14.34 14.31
C GLY A 492 18.64 15.69 13.88
N ILE A 493 17.73 15.68 12.89
CA ILE A 493 17.19 16.91 12.30
C ILE A 493 16.06 17.46 13.19
N ARG A 494 16.18 18.72 13.61
CA ARG A 494 15.09 19.44 14.28
C ARG A 494 14.15 20.07 13.24
N VAL A 495 12.89 19.65 13.25
CA VAL A 495 11.83 20.18 12.38
C VAL A 495 11.18 21.41 13.03
N PRO A 496 10.98 22.53 12.32
CA PRO A 496 10.32 23.72 12.87
C PRO A 496 8.87 23.49 13.30
N ASP A 497 8.42 24.21 14.34
CA ASP A 497 7.07 24.07 14.93
C ASP A 497 5.94 24.30 13.92
N ARG A 498 6.09 25.30 13.03
CA ARG A 498 5.13 25.54 11.94
C ARG A 498 5.02 24.32 11.01
N ALA A 499 6.14 23.69 10.65
CA ALA A 499 6.13 22.50 9.80
C ALA A 499 5.50 21.29 10.50
N GLN A 500 5.72 21.14 11.81
CA GLN A 500 5.07 20.11 12.62
C GLN A 500 3.55 20.31 12.66
N CYS A 501 3.07 21.54 12.87
CA CYS A 501 1.63 21.85 12.86
C CYS A 501 0.98 21.58 11.48
N ILE A 502 1.67 21.93 10.37
CA ILE A 502 1.21 21.60 9.01
C ILE A 502 1.12 20.08 8.81
N ARG A 503 2.09 19.32 9.35
CA ARG A 503 2.08 17.85 9.28
C ARG A 503 0.88 17.26 10.02
N VAL A 504 0.55 17.76 11.21
CA VAL A 504 -0.63 17.33 11.97
C VAL A 504 -1.92 17.65 11.19
N LEU A 505 -2.07 18.90 10.72
CA LEU A 505 -3.26 19.33 9.96
C LEU A 505 -3.52 18.43 8.75
N LEU A 506 -2.51 18.20 7.91
CA LEU A 506 -2.66 17.37 6.71
C LEU A 506 -2.86 15.89 7.06
N SER A 507 -2.20 15.39 8.11
CA SER A 507 -2.37 13.99 8.54
C SER A 507 -3.80 13.71 9.00
N GLU A 508 -4.40 14.63 9.76
CA GLU A 508 -5.78 14.47 10.23
C GLU A 508 -6.82 14.70 9.12
N LEU A 509 -6.55 15.56 8.12
CA LEU A 509 -7.38 15.63 6.89
C LEU A 509 -7.36 14.30 6.13
N PHE A 510 -6.19 13.67 5.97
CA PHE A 510 -6.11 12.35 5.37
C PHE A 510 -6.73 11.24 6.25
N ARG A 511 -6.73 11.40 7.58
CA ARG A 511 -7.47 10.51 8.49
C ARG A 511 -8.96 10.54 8.24
N LEU A 512 -9.55 11.74 8.13
CA LEU A 512 -10.95 11.90 7.76
C LEU A 512 -11.25 11.32 6.37
N SER A 513 -10.42 11.62 5.37
CA SER A 513 -10.58 11.05 4.01
C SER A 513 -10.57 9.52 4.01
N ASN A 514 -9.70 8.89 4.81
CA ASN A 514 -9.60 7.43 4.90
C ASN A 514 -10.84 6.82 5.59
N HIS A 515 -11.25 7.37 6.74
CA HIS A 515 -12.45 6.89 7.45
C HIS A 515 -13.73 7.07 6.64
N LEU A 516 -13.85 8.13 5.82
CA LEU A 516 -14.99 8.31 4.92
C LEU A 516 -15.07 7.20 3.87
N VAL A 517 -13.93 6.80 3.28
CA VAL A 517 -13.91 5.66 2.36
C VAL A 517 -14.32 4.39 3.09
N PHE A 518 -13.74 4.12 4.26
CA PHE A 518 -14.10 2.96 5.08
C PHE A 518 -15.60 2.90 5.38
N VAL A 519 -16.21 4.00 5.88
CA VAL A 519 -17.63 4.02 6.23
C VAL A 519 -18.50 3.77 4.98
N GLY A 520 -18.15 4.38 3.85
CA GLY A 520 -18.85 4.17 2.58
C GLY A 520 -18.75 2.72 2.10
N THR A 521 -17.55 2.15 2.04
CA THR A 521 -17.34 0.78 1.55
C THR A 521 -17.91 -0.27 2.51
N PHE A 522 -17.76 -0.08 3.82
CA PHE A 522 -18.32 -0.97 4.83
C PHE A 522 -19.86 -1.02 4.76
N ALA A 523 -20.52 0.14 4.60
CA ALA A 523 -21.96 0.18 4.39
C ALA A 523 -22.38 -0.51 3.09
N HIS A 524 -21.62 -0.29 2.00
CA HIS A 524 -21.87 -0.89 0.70
C HIS A 524 -21.79 -2.42 0.75
N ASP A 525 -20.80 -2.99 1.44
CA ASP A 525 -20.65 -4.44 1.61
C ASP A 525 -21.82 -5.08 2.37
N LEU A 526 -22.42 -4.34 3.30
CA LEU A 526 -23.62 -4.76 4.02
C LEU A 526 -24.91 -4.60 3.18
N GLY A 527 -24.79 -4.01 1.98
CA GLY A 527 -25.88 -3.79 1.02
C GLY A 527 -26.44 -2.36 0.98
N ALA A 528 -25.92 -1.44 1.81
CA ALA A 528 -26.36 -0.04 1.83
C ALA A 528 -25.54 0.81 0.86
N MET A 529 -26.09 1.10 -0.33
CA MET A 529 -25.39 1.87 -1.37
C MET A 529 -25.37 3.39 -1.13
N THR A 530 -26.42 3.97 -0.56
CA THR A 530 -26.57 5.42 -0.41
C THR A 530 -25.43 6.09 0.38
N PRO A 531 -24.98 5.55 1.53
CA PRO A 531 -23.90 6.18 2.32
C PRO A 531 -22.60 6.38 1.54
N THR A 532 -22.29 5.51 0.58
CA THR A 532 -21.10 5.65 -0.27
C THR A 532 -21.11 6.96 -1.05
N PHE A 533 -22.25 7.33 -1.65
CA PHE A 533 -22.35 8.58 -2.42
C PHE A 533 -22.20 9.81 -1.54
N TYR A 534 -22.68 9.75 -0.29
CA TYR A 534 -22.50 10.84 0.67
C TYR A 534 -21.03 10.89 1.07
N CYS A 535 -20.46 9.83 1.62
CA CYS A 535 -19.06 9.82 2.05
C CYS A 535 -18.07 10.31 0.97
N PHE A 536 -18.30 9.97 -0.30
CA PHE A 536 -17.48 10.45 -1.41
C PHE A 536 -17.65 11.96 -1.70
N ARG A 537 -18.83 12.56 -1.48
CA ARG A 537 -19.06 14.01 -1.57
C ARG A 537 -18.22 14.77 -0.55
N GLU A 538 -18.27 14.38 0.73
CA GLU A 538 -17.46 15.01 1.77
C GLU A 538 -15.97 14.77 1.56
N ARG A 539 -15.60 13.59 1.06
CA ARG A 539 -14.21 13.28 0.71
C ARG A 539 -13.69 14.19 -0.40
N GLU A 540 -14.50 14.47 -1.41
CA GLU A 540 -14.16 15.41 -2.49
C GLU A 540 -13.89 16.82 -1.96
N MET A 541 -14.62 17.28 -0.93
CA MET A 541 -14.34 18.56 -0.27
C MET A 541 -12.96 18.57 0.40
N ILE A 542 -12.59 17.47 1.07
CA ILE A 542 -11.26 17.33 1.68
C ILE A 542 -10.17 17.33 0.60
N LEU A 543 -10.37 16.58 -0.49
CA LEU A 543 -9.39 16.53 -1.58
C LEU A 543 -9.23 17.88 -2.28
N ASP A 544 -10.29 18.68 -2.40
CA ASP A 544 -10.20 20.04 -2.94
C ASP A 544 -9.38 20.98 -2.01
N ILE A 545 -9.45 20.79 -0.68
CA ILE A 545 -8.58 21.48 0.29
C ILE A 545 -7.12 21.02 0.15
N VAL A 546 -6.90 19.71 0.05
CA VAL A 546 -5.55 19.15 -0.12
C VAL A 546 -4.93 19.60 -1.44
N GLU A 547 -5.70 19.65 -2.52
CA GLU A 547 -5.27 20.15 -3.83
C GLU A 547 -4.93 21.64 -3.76
N LEU A 548 -5.74 22.45 -3.06
CA LEU A 548 -5.44 23.86 -2.84
C LEU A 548 -4.08 24.03 -2.14
N ILE A 549 -3.81 23.25 -1.09
CA ILE A 549 -2.59 23.36 -0.29
C ILE A 549 -1.37 22.84 -1.06
N THR A 550 -1.50 21.69 -1.73
CA THR A 550 -0.34 20.90 -2.19
C THR A 550 -0.19 20.84 -3.71
N GLY A 551 -1.24 21.17 -4.47
CA GLY A 551 -1.33 20.94 -5.92
C GLY A 551 -1.60 19.50 -6.34
N GLY A 552 -1.52 18.53 -5.42
CA GLY A 552 -1.86 17.13 -5.65
C GLY A 552 -3.15 16.74 -4.93
N ARG A 553 -3.92 15.80 -5.49
CA ARG A 553 -5.15 15.29 -4.85
C ARG A 553 -4.85 14.15 -3.89
N LEU A 554 -4.43 12.99 -4.42
CA LEU A 554 -4.18 11.78 -3.61
C LEU A 554 -2.74 11.61 -3.13
N HIS A 555 -1.77 11.94 -3.98
CA HIS A 555 -0.34 11.71 -3.70
C HIS A 555 0.44 13.02 -3.78
N PRO A 556 0.30 13.90 -2.79
CA PRO A 556 0.91 15.22 -2.84
C PRO A 556 2.41 15.22 -2.55
N SER A 557 2.96 14.17 -1.92
CA SER A 557 4.37 14.10 -1.49
C SER A 557 4.85 15.40 -0.81
N TRP A 558 4.02 15.90 0.10
CA TRP A 558 4.15 17.23 0.70
C TRP A 558 5.14 17.24 1.86
N PHE A 559 5.18 16.17 2.65
CA PHE A 559 6.14 16.06 3.74
C PHE A 559 7.52 15.74 3.16
N ARG A 560 8.52 16.47 3.63
CA ARG A 560 9.92 16.32 3.19
C ARG A 560 10.78 16.13 4.42
N ILE A 561 11.93 15.50 4.24
CA ILE A 561 12.94 15.40 5.31
C ILE A 561 13.26 16.83 5.77
N GLY A 562 13.12 17.10 7.06
CA GLY A 562 13.36 18.39 7.70
C GLY A 562 12.23 19.44 7.58
N GLY A 563 11.04 19.08 7.08
CA GLY A 563 9.89 19.99 7.05
C GLY A 563 8.79 19.64 6.04
N THR A 564 8.32 20.64 5.30
CA THR A 564 7.33 20.52 4.22
C THR A 564 7.87 21.08 2.89
N ALA A 565 7.27 20.68 1.77
CA ALA A 565 7.71 21.11 0.44
C ALA A 565 7.55 22.62 0.21
N ALA A 566 6.45 23.20 0.69
CA ALA A 566 6.23 24.63 0.73
C ALA A 566 5.37 25.01 1.95
N ASP A 567 5.12 26.31 2.11
CA ASP A 567 4.20 26.84 3.12
C ASP A 567 2.75 26.81 2.63
N LEU A 568 1.79 26.99 3.55
CA LEU A 568 0.36 27.04 3.24
C LEU A 568 0.02 28.26 2.37
N PRO A 569 -0.79 28.10 1.29
CA PRO A 569 -1.15 29.20 0.39
C PRO A 569 -2.23 30.11 0.98
N SER A 570 -2.30 31.37 0.56
CA SER A 570 -3.38 32.28 0.98
C SER A 570 -4.77 31.69 0.70
N GLY A 571 -5.71 31.81 1.64
CA GLY A 571 -7.07 31.27 1.48
C GLY A 571 -7.27 29.85 2.03
N TRP A 572 -6.20 29.19 2.50
CA TRP A 572 -6.27 27.81 3.01
C TRP A 572 -7.18 27.70 4.24
N LYS A 573 -7.10 28.68 5.15
CA LYS A 573 -7.76 28.63 6.46
C LYS A 573 -9.27 28.75 6.30
N GLU A 574 -9.74 29.64 5.44
CA GLU A 574 -11.16 29.87 5.16
C GLU A 574 -11.83 28.58 4.66
N LYS A 575 -11.13 27.81 3.84
CA LYS A 575 -11.64 26.52 3.33
C LYS A 575 -11.67 25.43 4.40
N VAL A 576 -10.66 25.38 5.27
CA VAL A 576 -10.67 24.47 6.42
C VAL A 576 -11.79 24.84 7.39
N ASP A 577 -11.95 26.13 7.72
CA ASP A 577 -13.00 26.61 8.63
C ASP A 577 -14.41 26.32 8.07
N GLU A 578 -14.60 26.50 6.75
CA GLU A 578 -15.86 26.16 6.06
C GLU A 578 -16.19 24.67 6.23
N PHE A 579 -15.21 23.79 6.02
CA PHE A 579 -15.36 22.34 6.20
C PHE A 579 -15.64 21.96 7.66
N VAL A 580 -14.89 22.52 8.61
CA VAL A 580 -15.07 22.26 10.05
C VAL A 580 -16.47 22.62 10.54
N ARG A 581 -17.09 23.64 9.93
CA ARG A 581 -18.45 24.05 10.26
C ARG A 581 -19.53 23.08 9.76
N ILE A 582 -19.35 22.50 8.58
CA ILE A 582 -20.38 21.65 7.94
C ILE A 582 -20.27 20.18 8.34
N PHE A 583 -19.06 19.68 8.56
CA PHE A 583 -18.80 18.24 8.71
C PHE A 583 -19.49 17.58 9.92
N PRO A 584 -19.65 18.22 11.09
CA PRO A 584 -20.36 17.61 12.23
C PRO A 584 -21.78 17.14 11.87
N GLY A 585 -22.54 17.97 11.15
CA GLY A 585 -23.90 17.61 10.74
C GLY A 585 -23.94 16.44 9.74
N MET A 586 -22.86 16.23 8.98
CA MET A 586 -22.73 15.09 8.06
C MET A 586 -22.43 13.80 8.83
N ILE A 587 -21.63 13.86 9.90
CA ILE A 587 -21.40 12.69 10.78
C ILE A 587 -22.73 12.24 11.40
N ASP A 588 -23.55 13.18 11.87
CA ASP A 588 -24.86 12.87 12.45
C ASP A 588 -25.79 12.18 11.44
N GLU A 589 -25.72 12.55 10.16
CA GLU A 589 -26.44 11.90 9.07
C GLU A 589 -25.96 10.44 8.85
N TYR A 590 -24.65 10.19 8.89
CA TYR A 590 -24.10 8.83 8.81
C TYR A 590 -24.56 7.96 9.97
N GLU A 591 -24.57 8.48 11.20
CA GLU A 591 -25.06 7.73 12.35
C GLU A 591 -26.57 7.45 12.26
N ALA A 592 -27.35 8.38 11.72
CA ALA A 592 -28.78 8.17 11.49
C ALA A 592 -29.03 7.04 10.48
N LEU A 593 -28.25 6.98 9.39
CA LEU A 593 -28.40 5.97 8.34
C LEU A 593 -27.79 4.61 8.69
N ILE A 594 -26.69 4.58 9.43
CA ILE A 594 -25.89 3.38 9.69
C ILE A 594 -26.00 2.94 11.15
N THR A 595 -25.56 3.80 12.09
CA THR A 595 -25.45 3.43 13.52
C THR A 595 -26.78 3.06 14.14
N ARG A 596 -27.88 3.74 13.77
CA ARG A 596 -29.23 3.50 14.32
C ARG A 596 -30.04 2.47 13.53
N ASN A 597 -29.49 1.95 12.43
CA ASN A 597 -30.19 1.03 11.56
C ASN A 597 -30.24 -0.39 12.15
N PRO A 598 -31.43 -0.98 12.38
CA PRO A 598 -31.56 -2.30 12.98
C PRO A 598 -30.96 -3.42 12.10
N ILE A 599 -30.99 -3.27 10.77
CA ILE A 599 -30.45 -4.29 9.84
C ILE A 599 -28.93 -4.33 9.96
N ILE A 600 -28.28 -3.16 9.97
CA ILE A 600 -26.82 -3.08 10.09
C ILE A 600 -26.37 -3.59 11.46
N ARG A 601 -27.06 -3.22 12.54
CA ARG A 601 -26.77 -3.76 13.87
C ARG A 601 -26.88 -5.29 13.91
N ALA A 602 -27.95 -5.85 13.35
CA ALA A 602 -28.13 -7.30 13.30
C ALA A 602 -27.02 -8.03 12.52
N ARG A 603 -26.39 -7.37 11.55
CA ARG A 603 -25.29 -7.93 10.73
C ARG A 603 -23.89 -7.69 11.28
N THR A 604 -23.73 -6.89 12.33
CA THR A 604 -22.40 -6.42 12.78
C THR A 604 -22.14 -6.62 14.26
N VAL A 605 -23.18 -6.54 15.11
CA VAL A 605 -23.05 -6.72 16.56
C VAL A 605 -22.80 -8.20 16.85
N GLY A 606 -21.73 -8.50 17.59
CA GLY A 606 -21.29 -9.85 17.93
C GLY A 606 -20.58 -10.61 16.80
N VAL A 607 -20.52 -10.07 15.59
CA VAL A 607 -19.92 -10.73 14.41
C VAL A 607 -18.42 -10.44 14.33
N GLY A 608 -17.60 -11.46 14.06
CA GLY A 608 -16.15 -11.30 13.90
C GLY A 608 -15.46 -10.76 15.15
N ARG A 609 -15.82 -11.30 16.31
CA ARG A 609 -15.29 -10.88 17.61
C ARG A 609 -13.84 -11.33 17.79
N ILE A 610 -13.01 -10.45 18.34
CA ILE A 610 -11.64 -10.76 18.77
C ILE A 610 -11.44 -10.31 20.22
N SER A 611 -10.77 -11.14 21.03
CA SER A 611 -10.46 -10.79 22.42
C SER A 611 -9.27 -9.82 22.49
N LEU A 612 -9.14 -9.08 23.59
CA LEU A 612 -7.98 -8.20 23.79
C LEU A 612 -6.66 -8.98 23.85
N ALA A 613 -6.66 -10.15 24.49
CA ALA A 613 -5.47 -10.99 24.60
C ALA A 613 -5.01 -11.48 23.20
N ASP A 614 -5.95 -11.97 22.39
CA ASP A 614 -5.67 -12.39 21.02
C ASP A 614 -5.22 -11.20 20.16
N ALA A 615 -5.88 -10.05 20.29
CA ALA A 615 -5.48 -8.84 19.54
C ALA A 615 -4.02 -8.43 19.82
N LYS A 616 -3.58 -8.52 21.08
CA LYS A 616 -2.16 -8.28 21.45
C LYS A 616 -1.23 -9.33 20.85
N ASP A 617 -1.56 -10.62 20.98
CA ASP A 617 -0.72 -11.73 20.52
C ASP A 617 -0.59 -11.80 18.99
N TRP A 618 -1.64 -11.43 18.26
CA TRP A 618 -1.69 -11.38 16.80
C TRP A 618 -1.15 -10.07 16.21
N GLY A 619 -0.64 -9.14 17.02
CA GLY A 619 0.00 -7.93 16.49
C GLY A 619 -0.98 -6.85 16.02
N VAL A 620 -2.27 -6.99 16.34
CA VAL A 620 -3.33 -6.07 15.90
C VAL A 620 -3.05 -4.66 16.46
N SER A 621 -3.34 -3.64 15.65
CA SER A 621 -3.07 -2.24 15.99
C SER A 621 -4.17 -1.31 15.49
N GLY A 622 -4.17 -0.08 16.00
CA GLY A 622 -5.09 0.96 15.54
C GLY A 622 -6.53 0.80 16.03
N PRO A 623 -7.52 1.21 15.21
CA PRO A 623 -8.93 1.14 15.58
C PRO A 623 -9.38 -0.29 15.92
N ASN A 624 -8.76 -1.30 15.30
CA ASN A 624 -9.06 -2.71 15.55
C ASN A 624 -8.65 -3.15 16.97
N LEU A 625 -7.54 -2.63 17.52
CA LEU A 625 -7.12 -2.89 18.89
C LEU A 625 -7.95 -2.09 19.90
N ARG A 626 -8.26 -0.82 19.57
CA ARG A 626 -9.10 0.06 20.40
C ARG A 626 -10.54 -0.45 20.54
N ALA A 627 -11.05 -1.16 19.54
CA ALA A 627 -12.35 -1.83 19.59
C ALA A 627 -12.41 -2.97 20.63
N CYS A 628 -11.26 -3.47 21.09
CA CYS A 628 -11.16 -4.54 22.10
C CYS A 628 -11.00 -4.03 23.54
N GLY A 629 -11.02 -2.71 23.75
CA GLY A 629 -11.04 -2.10 25.09
C GLY A 629 -9.72 -1.52 25.55
N LEU A 630 -8.66 -1.53 24.73
CA LEU A 630 -7.37 -0.95 25.09
C LEU A 630 -7.22 0.46 24.52
N ALA A 631 -7.06 1.45 25.40
CA ALA A 631 -6.79 2.85 25.04
C ALA A 631 -5.34 3.05 24.57
N TRP A 632 -4.99 2.43 23.44
CA TRP A 632 -3.67 2.49 22.83
C TRP A 632 -3.69 3.34 21.56
N ASP A 633 -2.90 4.41 21.57
CA ASP A 633 -2.72 5.33 20.44
C ASP A 633 -1.33 5.95 20.51
N LEU A 634 -0.53 5.81 19.44
CA LEU A 634 0.84 6.31 19.45
C LEU A 634 0.91 7.83 19.63
N ARG A 635 -0.12 8.59 19.23
CA ARG A 635 -0.13 10.06 19.37
C ARG A 635 -0.12 10.51 20.83
N LYS A 636 -0.55 9.65 21.76
CA LYS A 636 -0.50 9.90 23.22
C LYS A 636 0.62 9.10 23.91
N GLN A 637 0.85 7.85 23.50
CA GLN A 637 1.81 6.95 24.17
C GLN A 637 3.26 7.22 23.75
N PHE A 638 3.49 7.54 22.48
CA PHE A 638 4.78 7.95 21.93
C PHE A 638 4.61 9.24 21.11
N PRO A 639 4.30 10.39 21.74
CA PRO A 639 3.95 11.60 21.01
C PRO A 639 5.01 12.03 20.00
N TYR A 640 4.54 12.56 18.86
CA TYR A 640 5.39 12.99 17.76
C TYR A 640 4.82 14.22 17.06
N SER A 641 5.65 14.97 16.33
CA SER A 641 5.22 16.14 15.53
C SER A 641 4.31 17.12 16.30
N GLY A 642 4.45 17.23 17.62
CA GLY A 642 3.67 18.13 18.46
C GLY A 642 2.26 17.64 18.82
N TYR A 643 1.89 16.36 18.61
CA TYR A 643 0.57 15.83 18.98
C TYR A 643 0.22 16.00 20.46
N GLU A 644 1.23 16.09 21.33
CA GLU A 644 1.08 16.36 22.77
C GLU A 644 0.46 17.74 23.09
N ASN A 645 0.47 18.67 22.13
CA ASN A 645 -0.09 20.02 22.30
C ASN A 645 -1.59 20.11 21.95
N TYR A 646 -2.22 19.01 21.53
CA TYR A 646 -3.63 18.98 21.13
C TYR A 646 -4.48 18.22 22.14
N ASP A 647 -5.65 18.77 22.42
CA ASP A 647 -6.64 18.13 23.30
C ASP A 647 -7.58 17.24 22.49
N PHE A 648 -7.54 15.95 22.78
CA PHE A 648 -8.36 14.91 22.15
C PHE A 648 -8.36 13.65 23.03
N GLU A 649 -9.44 12.88 22.90
CA GLU A 649 -9.62 11.61 23.59
C GLU A 649 -9.34 10.44 22.65
N VAL A 650 -8.90 9.30 23.22
CA VAL A 650 -8.68 8.07 22.47
C VAL A 650 -9.95 7.22 22.55
N PRO A 651 -10.72 7.09 21.45
CA PRO A 651 -11.97 6.34 21.48
C PRO A 651 -11.71 4.85 21.62
N THR A 652 -12.50 4.18 22.48
CA THR A 652 -12.44 2.74 22.69
C THR A 652 -13.84 2.13 22.71
N ALA A 653 -13.91 0.84 22.42
CA ALA A 653 -15.10 0.00 22.60
C ALA A 653 -14.67 -1.33 23.23
N VAL A 654 -15.58 -2.23 23.59
CA VAL A 654 -15.26 -3.40 24.46
C VAL A 654 -15.59 -4.76 23.84
N GLY A 655 -16.55 -4.81 22.92
CA GLY A 655 -17.02 -6.04 22.30
C GLY A 655 -16.03 -6.63 21.30
N GLY A 656 -15.20 -5.83 20.63
CA GLY A 656 -14.22 -6.31 19.65
C GLY A 656 -14.84 -6.86 18.37
N ASP A 657 -16.11 -6.54 18.11
CA ASP A 657 -16.87 -6.99 16.94
C ASP A 657 -16.81 -5.97 15.77
N CYS A 658 -17.49 -6.29 14.67
CA CYS A 658 -17.54 -5.41 13.51
C CYS A 658 -18.18 -4.05 13.81
N PHE A 659 -19.18 -4.01 14.69
CA PHE A 659 -19.89 -2.78 15.03
C PHE A 659 -19.03 -1.84 15.86
N ASP A 660 -18.31 -2.36 16.85
CA ASP A 660 -17.39 -1.61 17.69
C ASP A 660 -16.23 -1.00 16.90
N ARG A 661 -15.68 -1.76 15.94
CA ARG A 661 -14.68 -1.26 14.99
C ARG A 661 -15.19 -0.08 14.15
N TYR A 662 -16.48 -0.09 13.80
CA TYR A 662 -17.12 1.01 13.10
C TYR A 662 -17.32 2.22 14.02
N VAL A 663 -17.83 2.01 15.24
CA VAL A 663 -18.07 3.08 16.22
C VAL A 663 -16.78 3.82 16.58
N VAL A 664 -15.68 3.10 16.81
CA VAL A 664 -14.37 3.72 17.08
C VAL A 664 -13.97 4.67 15.95
N ARG A 665 -14.13 4.27 14.68
CA ARG A 665 -13.78 5.12 13.53
C ARG A 665 -14.71 6.32 13.35
N ILE A 666 -16.00 6.18 13.68
CA ILE A 666 -16.93 7.32 13.73
C ILE A 666 -16.46 8.35 14.76
N GLU A 667 -16.08 7.90 15.95
CA GLU A 667 -15.62 8.80 17.00
C GLU A 667 -14.23 9.40 16.68
N GLU A 668 -13.34 8.63 16.06
CA GLU A 668 -12.07 9.18 15.54
C GLU A 668 -12.29 10.32 14.55
N MET A 669 -13.33 10.29 13.71
CA MET A 669 -13.64 11.42 12.84
C MET A 669 -13.98 12.69 13.62
N ARG A 670 -14.68 12.58 14.76
CA ARG A 670 -14.96 13.73 15.63
C ARG A 670 -13.69 14.27 16.28
N GLN A 671 -12.84 13.37 16.79
CA GLN A 671 -11.58 13.75 17.43
C GLN A 671 -10.60 14.39 16.41
N SER A 672 -10.47 13.82 15.20
CA SER A 672 -9.71 14.42 14.10
C SER A 672 -10.21 15.81 13.73
N LEU A 673 -11.53 16.01 13.67
CA LEU A 673 -12.10 17.33 13.40
C LEU A 673 -11.74 18.35 14.51
N SER A 674 -11.72 17.91 15.77
CA SER A 674 -11.28 18.74 16.89
C SER A 674 -9.80 19.14 16.76
N ILE A 675 -8.93 18.20 16.38
CA ILE A 675 -7.50 18.46 16.17
C ILE A 675 -7.30 19.42 15.00
N ILE A 676 -7.99 19.22 13.87
CA ILE A 676 -7.93 20.12 12.70
C ILE A 676 -8.34 21.55 13.10
N ARG A 677 -9.41 21.70 13.87
CA ARG A 677 -9.87 23.00 14.37
C ARG A 677 -8.81 23.67 15.26
N GLN A 678 -8.18 22.93 16.16
CA GLN A 678 -7.12 23.43 17.03
C GLN A 678 -5.86 23.82 16.24
N ALA A 679 -5.44 22.98 15.28
CA ALA A 679 -4.28 23.26 14.42
C ALA A 679 -4.51 24.48 13.53
N ALA A 680 -5.71 24.65 12.98
CA ALA A 680 -6.06 25.81 12.17
C ALA A 680 -6.12 27.10 12.99
N ALA A 681 -6.55 27.03 14.25
CA ALA A 681 -6.61 28.19 15.16
C ALA A 681 -5.23 28.60 15.69
N ASN A 682 -4.36 27.63 16.00
CA ASN A 682 -3.09 27.85 16.69
C ASN A 682 -1.86 27.70 15.78
N MET A 683 -2.01 27.87 14.45
CA MET A 683 -0.94 27.69 13.48
C MET A 683 0.25 28.63 13.76
N PRO A 684 1.43 28.12 14.15
CA PRO A 684 2.58 28.96 14.49
C PRO A 684 3.14 29.71 13.27
N GLU A 685 3.70 30.89 13.48
CA GLU A 685 4.52 31.57 12.49
C GLU A 685 5.91 30.92 12.38
N GLY A 686 6.66 31.25 11.32
CA GLY A 686 8.06 30.84 11.17
C GLY A 686 8.36 30.04 9.91
N ARG A 687 9.45 29.26 9.95
CA ARG A 687 9.93 28.51 8.78
C ARG A 687 9.15 27.19 8.63
N CYS A 688 8.92 26.78 7.38
CA CYS A 688 8.34 25.48 7.02
C CYS A 688 9.39 24.38 6.76
N VAL A 689 10.68 24.75 6.77
CA VAL A 689 11.82 23.85 6.62
C VAL A 689 12.91 24.24 7.61
N THR A 690 13.64 23.24 8.08
CA THR A 690 14.81 23.42 8.95
C THR A 690 15.84 24.39 8.35
N ASP A 691 16.69 24.94 9.20
CA ASP A 691 17.85 25.75 8.83
C ASP A 691 19.08 24.89 8.45
N ASP A 692 19.03 23.59 8.71
CA ASP A 692 20.06 22.65 8.27
C ASP A 692 19.91 22.24 6.79
N TYR A 693 20.54 23.04 5.92
CA TYR A 693 20.54 22.84 4.47
C TYR A 693 21.36 21.65 3.97
N ARG A 694 22.07 20.93 4.85
CA ARG A 694 22.73 19.68 4.46
C ARG A 694 21.75 18.60 4.03
N TYR A 695 20.52 18.65 4.54
CA TYR A 695 19.51 17.60 4.33
C TYR A 695 18.30 18.06 3.50
N VAL A 696 18.08 19.37 3.39
CA VAL A 696 16.86 19.94 2.79
C VAL A 696 17.16 20.84 1.62
N VAL A 697 16.21 20.97 0.69
CA VAL A 697 16.31 21.95 -0.39
C VAL A 697 16.11 23.35 0.21
N PRO A 698 17.10 24.25 0.11
CA PRO A 698 17.02 25.58 0.73
C PRO A 698 15.91 26.45 0.13
N LYS A 699 15.42 27.41 0.91
CA LYS A 699 14.46 28.40 0.40
C LYS A 699 15.12 29.25 -0.70
N ARG A 700 14.36 29.52 -1.77
CA ARG A 700 14.86 30.31 -2.90
C ARG A 700 15.40 31.68 -2.50
N ALA A 701 14.78 32.34 -1.52
CA ALA A 701 15.24 33.63 -1.03
C ALA A 701 16.65 33.59 -0.39
N ASP A 702 17.03 32.45 0.20
CA ASP A 702 18.31 32.28 0.88
C ASP A 702 19.40 31.87 -0.14
N MET A 703 19.05 31.01 -1.10
CA MET A 703 19.93 30.63 -2.21
C MET A 703 20.42 31.81 -3.05
N LEU A 704 19.63 32.88 -3.14
CA LEU A 704 19.99 34.08 -3.91
C LEU A 704 20.95 35.00 -3.16
N LYS A 705 21.18 34.78 -1.87
CA LYS A 705 22.02 35.63 -1.01
C LYS A 705 23.33 34.96 -0.61
N ASP A 706 23.36 33.63 -0.59
CA ASP A 706 24.47 32.86 -0.06
C ASP A 706 24.86 31.70 -0.99
N ILE A 707 26.17 31.55 -1.20
CA ILE A 707 26.75 30.51 -2.06
C ILE A 707 26.62 29.13 -1.42
N GLU A 708 26.71 29.00 -0.09
CA GLU A 708 26.63 27.71 0.60
C GLU A 708 25.23 27.11 0.41
N SER A 709 24.19 27.94 0.55
CA SER A 709 22.81 27.59 0.24
C SER A 709 22.63 27.12 -1.20
N LEU A 710 23.30 27.74 -2.18
CA LEU A 710 23.24 27.30 -3.57
C LEU A 710 23.96 25.95 -3.80
N ILE A 711 25.11 25.74 -3.15
CA ILE A 711 25.83 24.46 -3.18
C ILE A 711 24.93 23.34 -2.64
N HIS A 712 24.30 23.56 -1.48
CA HIS A 712 23.39 22.60 -0.87
C HIS A 712 22.17 22.29 -1.74
N HIS A 713 21.59 23.29 -2.40
CA HIS A 713 20.55 23.05 -3.39
C HIS A 713 21.03 22.14 -4.52
N PHE A 714 22.18 22.43 -5.12
CA PHE A 714 22.71 21.63 -6.22
C PHE A 714 22.95 20.18 -5.80
N VAL A 715 23.57 19.96 -4.63
CA VAL A 715 23.85 18.61 -4.11
C VAL A 715 22.55 17.85 -3.80
N ASN A 716 21.60 18.47 -3.10
CA ASN A 716 20.35 17.82 -2.69
C ASN A 716 19.44 17.48 -3.88
N VAL A 717 19.45 18.28 -4.95
CA VAL A 717 18.62 18.03 -6.14
C VAL A 717 19.26 17.04 -7.12
N THR A 718 20.60 17.01 -7.21
CA THR A 718 21.30 16.12 -8.16
C THR A 718 21.55 14.74 -7.57
N ARG A 719 22.13 14.67 -6.38
CA ARG A 719 22.56 13.42 -5.74
C ARG A 719 21.69 13.03 -4.55
N GLY A 720 21.10 14.00 -3.86
CA GLY A 720 20.36 13.79 -2.62
C GLY A 720 21.24 13.87 -1.37
N PRO A 721 20.62 14.00 -0.18
CA PRO A 721 21.33 14.12 1.08
C PRO A 721 22.00 12.80 1.48
N LYS A 722 23.13 12.89 2.18
CA LYS A 722 23.76 11.74 2.83
C LYS A 722 23.27 11.65 4.27
N ILE A 723 22.68 10.53 4.65
CA ILE A 723 22.23 10.29 6.02
C ILE A 723 23.32 9.54 6.78
N PRO A 724 23.68 9.93 8.02
CA PRO A 724 24.70 9.23 8.81
C PRO A 724 24.45 7.72 8.93
N GLY A 725 25.51 6.94 9.14
CA GLY A 725 25.40 5.49 9.32
C GLY A 725 24.67 5.15 10.62
N GLY A 726 23.66 4.30 10.58
CA GLY A 726 22.82 4.02 11.74
C GLY A 726 21.52 3.32 11.40
N GLU A 727 20.69 3.12 12.42
CA GLU A 727 19.43 2.37 12.32
C GLU A 727 18.34 3.13 13.09
N ALA A 728 17.19 3.37 12.45
CA ALA A 728 16.04 3.98 13.10
C ALA A 728 14.73 3.29 12.71
N TYR A 729 13.90 2.99 13.71
CA TYR A 729 12.54 2.52 13.59
C TYR A 729 11.60 3.55 14.20
N VAL A 730 10.77 4.18 13.36
CA VAL A 730 9.76 5.14 13.81
C VAL A 730 8.40 4.68 13.31
N CYS A 731 7.40 4.76 14.19
CA CYS A 731 6.00 4.51 13.86
C CYS A 731 5.15 5.75 14.09
N CYS A 732 4.12 5.87 13.27
CA CYS A 732 3.04 6.83 13.47
C CYS A 732 1.70 6.12 13.49
N GLU A 733 0.74 6.68 14.21
CA GLU A 733 -0.66 6.26 14.19
C GLU A 733 -1.31 6.79 12.91
N ILE A 734 -1.23 6.04 11.82
CA ILE A 734 -2.01 6.34 10.61
C ILE A 734 -3.47 5.87 10.80
N PRO A 735 -4.42 6.17 9.89
CA PRO A 735 -5.84 5.88 10.12
C PRO A 735 -6.17 4.39 10.31
N ARG A 736 -5.36 3.49 9.74
CA ARG A 736 -5.54 2.03 9.84
C ARG A 736 -4.84 1.41 11.06
N GLY A 737 -3.97 2.17 11.73
CA GLY A 737 -3.18 1.74 12.88
C GLY A 737 -1.72 2.15 12.80
N GLU A 738 -0.83 1.35 13.37
CA GLU A 738 0.57 1.73 13.51
C GLU A 738 1.36 1.44 12.22
N GLN A 739 1.78 2.47 11.49
CA GLN A 739 2.67 2.30 10.33
C GLN A 739 4.08 2.71 10.69
N GLY A 740 5.03 1.79 10.48
CA GLY A 740 6.42 1.95 10.87
C GLY A 740 7.39 1.83 9.69
N TYR A 741 8.46 2.61 9.75
CA TYR A 741 9.59 2.50 8.83
C TYR A 741 10.86 2.19 9.63
N TYR A 742 11.50 1.07 9.30
CA TYR A 742 12.82 0.70 9.81
C TYR A 742 13.85 0.95 8.71
N ALA A 743 14.62 2.02 8.87
CA ALA A 743 15.64 2.47 7.93
C ALA A 743 17.04 2.15 8.47
N VAL A 744 17.86 1.51 7.64
CA VAL A 744 19.28 1.26 7.89
C VAL A 744 20.08 2.09 6.91
N SER A 745 21.00 2.91 7.42
CA SER A 745 21.92 3.72 6.64
C SER A 745 23.36 3.25 6.84
N ASP A 746 24.13 3.21 5.77
CA ASP A 746 25.58 3.00 5.75
C ASP A 746 26.36 4.29 5.47
N GLY A 747 25.69 5.44 5.53
CA GLY A 747 26.30 6.73 5.19
C GLY A 747 26.17 7.11 3.73
N LEU A 748 25.41 6.38 2.90
CA LEU A 748 25.22 6.69 1.48
C LEU A 748 23.95 7.55 1.21
N GLY A 749 23.72 7.85 -0.07
CA GLY A 749 22.60 8.69 -0.52
C GLY A 749 21.24 7.97 -0.60
N TYR A 750 21.20 6.70 -0.20
CA TYR A 750 20.03 5.82 -0.21
C TYR A 750 20.08 4.90 1.03
N ALA A 751 18.97 4.22 1.33
CA ALA A 751 18.92 3.29 2.45
C ALA A 751 19.67 2.00 2.12
N TYR A 752 20.49 1.49 3.04
CA TYR A 752 21.03 0.14 2.92
C TYR A 752 19.91 -0.90 3.02
N ARG A 753 18.95 -0.69 3.93
CA ARG A 753 17.74 -1.50 4.07
C ARG A 753 16.57 -0.59 4.43
N MET A 754 15.42 -0.85 3.82
CA MET A 754 14.16 -0.15 4.09
C MET A 754 13.05 -1.16 4.35
N ARG A 755 12.70 -1.37 5.63
CA ARG A 755 11.59 -2.25 6.04
C ARG A 755 10.36 -1.41 6.38
N ILE A 756 9.20 -1.84 5.90
CA ILE A 756 7.91 -1.19 6.19
C ILE A 756 7.05 -2.13 7.03
N ARG A 757 6.74 -1.71 8.25
CA ARG A 757 5.75 -2.35 9.12
C ARG A 757 4.38 -1.73 8.82
N SER A 758 3.51 -2.50 8.17
CA SER A 758 2.16 -2.09 7.83
C SER A 758 1.14 -2.59 8.85
N PRO A 759 0.15 -1.76 9.25
CA PRO A 759 -0.92 -2.22 10.12
C PRO A 759 -1.80 -3.27 9.43
N GLY A 760 -2.01 -3.18 8.11
CA GLY A 760 -2.83 -4.12 7.35
C GLY A 760 -2.29 -5.55 7.38
N PHE A 761 -0.96 -5.73 7.34
CA PHE A 761 -0.35 -7.07 7.37
C PHE A 761 -0.68 -7.82 8.67
N ALA A 762 -0.52 -7.15 9.82
CA ALA A 762 -0.85 -7.73 11.12
C ALA A 762 -2.37 -7.86 11.34
N ASN A 763 -3.14 -6.82 10.98
CA ASN A 763 -4.58 -6.80 11.19
C ASN A 763 -5.34 -7.84 10.34
N VAL A 764 -4.85 -8.16 9.14
CA VAL A 764 -5.50 -9.13 8.24
C VAL A 764 -5.14 -10.57 8.62
N GLN A 765 -3.96 -10.81 9.18
CA GLN A 765 -3.51 -12.16 9.56
C GLN A 765 -4.48 -12.88 10.51
N VAL A 766 -5.20 -12.15 11.36
CA VAL A 766 -6.15 -12.72 12.33
C VAL A 766 -7.54 -13.03 11.74
N LEU A 767 -7.82 -12.65 10.47
CA LEU A 767 -9.12 -12.90 9.83
C LEU A 767 -9.61 -14.36 9.87
N PRO A 768 -8.76 -15.40 9.70
CA PRO A 768 -9.21 -16.79 9.82
C PRO A 768 -9.85 -17.08 11.16
N MET A 769 -9.23 -16.62 12.26
CA MET A 769 -9.78 -16.77 13.61
C MET A 769 -11.12 -16.04 13.78
N MET A 770 -11.28 -14.88 13.13
CA MET A 770 -12.53 -14.10 13.23
C MET A 770 -13.67 -14.69 12.39
N ALA A 771 -13.35 -15.41 11.31
CA ALA A 771 -14.31 -15.88 10.32
C ALA A 771 -14.78 -17.33 10.51
N GLU A 772 -13.98 -18.18 11.15
CA GLU A 772 -14.37 -19.57 11.44
C GLU A 772 -15.63 -19.62 12.33
N GLY A 773 -16.58 -20.49 11.96
CA GLY A 773 -17.89 -20.62 12.61
C GLY A 773 -18.96 -19.63 12.13
N TRP A 774 -18.62 -18.70 11.23
CA TRP A 774 -19.57 -17.75 10.65
C TRP A 774 -20.03 -18.16 9.25
N SER A 775 -21.08 -17.50 8.75
CA SER A 775 -21.54 -17.70 7.37
C SER A 775 -20.66 -16.97 6.36
N VAL A 776 -20.74 -17.38 5.08
CA VAL A 776 -20.12 -16.65 3.96
C VAL A 776 -20.60 -15.19 3.88
N SER A 777 -21.83 -14.90 4.28
CA SER A 777 -22.36 -13.54 4.27
C SER A 777 -21.74 -12.66 5.37
N ASP A 778 -21.44 -13.25 6.53
CA ASP A 778 -20.82 -12.57 7.66
C ASP A 778 -19.34 -12.32 7.43
N LEU A 779 -18.66 -13.23 6.71
CA LEU A 779 -17.29 -13.01 6.25
C LEU A 779 -17.13 -11.66 5.53
N ILE A 780 -18.10 -11.25 4.71
CA ILE A 780 -18.07 -9.97 4.01
C ILE A 780 -18.09 -8.78 4.99
N ALA A 781 -18.90 -8.86 6.04
CA ALA A 781 -18.92 -7.84 7.10
C ALA A 781 -17.60 -7.81 7.89
N ILE A 782 -17.04 -8.98 8.18
CA ILE A 782 -15.75 -9.12 8.88
C ILE A 782 -14.63 -8.47 8.07
N ILE A 783 -14.53 -8.83 6.78
CA ILE A 783 -13.57 -8.28 5.82
C ILE A 783 -13.66 -6.75 5.78
N GLY A 784 -14.87 -6.21 5.59
CA GLY A 784 -15.09 -4.76 5.54
C GLY A 784 -14.70 -4.06 6.85
N SER A 785 -14.96 -4.67 8.01
CA SER A 785 -14.74 -4.04 9.32
C SER A 785 -13.26 -3.87 9.72
N VAL A 786 -12.36 -4.72 9.20
CA VAL A 786 -10.92 -4.69 9.54
C VAL A 786 -10.23 -3.49 8.90
N ASP A 787 -10.75 -3.00 7.77
CA ASP A 787 -10.24 -1.85 7.03
C ASP A 787 -8.77 -2.03 6.61
N TYR A 788 -8.54 -2.87 5.61
CA TYR A 788 -7.21 -3.05 5.02
C TYR A 788 -7.16 -2.53 3.60
N ILE A 789 -5.93 -2.32 3.12
CA ILE A 789 -5.65 -1.99 1.73
C ILE A 789 -4.48 -2.83 1.27
N LEU A 790 -4.59 -3.42 0.10
CA LEU A 790 -3.64 -4.47 -0.32
C LEU A 790 -2.21 -4.00 -0.56
N PRO A 791 -1.99 -2.81 -1.13
CA PRO A 791 -0.70 -2.13 -1.07
C PRO A 791 0.03 -2.14 0.26
N ASP A 792 -0.69 -2.00 1.36
CA ASP A 792 -0.13 -1.91 2.69
C ASP A 792 0.29 -3.31 3.16
N ILE A 793 -0.51 -4.34 2.84
CA ILE A 793 -0.20 -5.74 3.16
C ILE A 793 0.99 -6.24 2.34
N ASP A 794 0.95 -6.06 1.01
CA ASP A 794 1.88 -6.72 0.09
C ASP A 794 3.19 -5.93 -0.12
N ARG A 795 3.19 -4.62 0.15
CA ARG A 795 4.32 -3.69 -0.05
C ARG A 795 4.88 -3.77 -1.48
#